data_AF-A0A2N7AVN0-F1
#
_entry.id   AF-A0A2N7AVN0-F1
#
_cell.length_a   1.000
_cell.length_b   1.000
_cell.length_c   1.000
_cell.angle_alpha   90.00
_cell.angle_beta   90.00
_cell.angle_gamma   90.00
#
_symmetry.space_group_name_H-M   'P 1'
#
loop_
_entity.id
_entity.type
_entity.pdbx_description
1 polymer ?
#
loop_
_entity_poly.entity_id
_entity_poly.type
_entity_poly.pdbx_seq_one_letter_code
_entity_poly.pdbx_strand_id
1 'polypeptide(L)'
;MSYFFRKINSYKFNYQLFFMLINVLFGGIIFLNSNQIIKADSTTDIQKIMNIDSNLTTNKSTTFQNIAPLTATIGNSGMDGTCTWDIDSNGKLTIHAGTLNDGQGSWISYASSITSVYVDPGVSILGTTVDNGPLSGLTNVKTIDVTNLNVSNATGLQAFFKNDSNLTEIDGLNTWNISKCTNISWLFYGDSLLTTMDISGFDTSNVTDMSYTLSGLNLTKIGSNQITNWDVSKVNTMGYLFYNTIFDSLNLSNWDFSSVTTMPGMFSGDDNLDKVKNLADWDTSKVTNMSAMFSHTKEDNLSFLENWDVSNVKDMSYMFSGNSNLTGLDISNWNTTSLSNAGYMFYNSPLLNEDNLKGYQNLVTNKTTNMEGMFSFTGFKTIDLSKYDTSNVTSLSYLFNGDKSLKKIIGNFKTGSVTSMDYAFRNTNLSDLSEFNLADWDTSKVKSMSYTFSNTGIPDFSFLKSWKTGSLTNMNTTFSGITSATTIPLQDWDVSKVTSFSNTFSNAKTLTSLPIGSWDTASAKSMSNMFTNDGSISSLDVSSWNTSNVTDFNSIFSSMTNLQTLDLSNFDTTKAAATADAIDATTTKVTKATNVDNIFANDTSLWKIKLGPKVVLRTTAGISTPVPGTAIAGTSYKADIDRWQIVDETDGGTDHKPVGDLITNTEIMEKYSKSGNSATTYVWQQQPKVDISLQVPDIEFGNVSNYSGLVHRKSSDLSIKVTNNDYPVASIQSTLTVAMERPFTDTTDSTKTLSNVLIFKDDDSSSTLSSDPTEIYDGKFDSGTNKLKWDKNHGVLLNMDNDVQASTGRYTTTLDWTLTSSI
;
A
#
# COMPACT_ATOMS: atom_id res chain seq x y z
N MET A 1 -43.32 45.15 59.53
CA MET A 1 -42.07 45.01 60.30
C MET A 1 -41.06 44.22 59.46
N SER A 2 -40.20 44.94 58.73
CA SER A 2 -38.86 44.53 58.24
C SER A 2 -37.92 44.19 59.44
N TYR A 3 -38.49 43.47 60.41
CA TYR A 3 -37.91 43.12 61.69
C TYR A 3 -38.66 41.92 62.33
N PHE A 4 -39.83 41.52 61.80
CA PHE A 4 -40.52 40.27 62.17
C PHE A 4 -40.21 39.13 61.19
N PHE A 5 -39.17 39.30 60.37
CA PHE A 5 -38.54 38.25 59.58
C PHE A 5 -37.26 37.71 60.23
N ARG A 6 -36.85 38.20 61.41
CA ARG A 6 -35.59 37.82 62.05
C ARG A 6 -35.71 36.83 63.22
N LYS A 7 -36.89 36.32 63.56
CA LYS A 7 -37.02 35.50 64.78
C LYS A 7 -38.24 34.59 64.88
N ILE A 8 -38.42 33.64 63.95
CA ILE A 8 -39.14 32.39 64.27
C ILE A 8 -38.36 31.23 63.65
N ASN A 9 -37.15 31.06 64.19
CA ASN A 9 -36.27 29.92 63.98
C ASN A 9 -36.43 28.94 65.17
N SER A 10 -37.68 28.71 65.55
CA SER A 10 -38.04 27.78 66.62
C SER A 10 -39.46 27.30 66.37
N TYR A 11 -39.60 26.38 65.42
CA TYR A 11 -40.44 25.19 65.43
C TYR A 11 -40.56 24.69 63.98
N LYS A 12 -40.18 23.42 63.78
CA LYS A 12 -40.26 22.65 62.54
C LYS A 12 -41.58 22.90 61.78
N PHE A 13 -41.54 23.36 60.53
CA PHE A 13 -42.48 23.06 59.42
C PHE A 13 -41.95 23.78 58.16
N ASN A 14 -41.40 23.13 57.13
CA ASN A 14 -41.89 22.19 56.09
C ASN A 14 -42.28 22.89 54.76
N TYR A 15 -41.63 22.42 53.69
CA TYR A 15 -41.39 23.08 52.40
C TYR A 15 -42.57 22.98 51.42
N GLN A 16 -43.69 23.68 51.65
CA GLN A 16 -44.84 23.60 50.71
C GLN A 16 -45.35 24.92 50.13
N LEU A 17 -44.70 26.06 50.37
CA LEU A 17 -45.16 27.34 49.81
C LEU A 17 -44.18 28.06 48.87
N PHE A 18 -43.11 27.40 48.40
CA PHE A 18 -42.11 28.05 47.53
C PHE A 18 -42.01 27.51 46.10
N PHE A 19 -42.86 26.57 45.68
CA PHE A 19 -43.01 26.25 44.26
C PHE A 19 -44.45 26.46 43.76
N MET A 20 -45.14 27.43 44.35
CA MET A 20 -46.40 27.97 43.87
C MET A 20 -46.20 29.07 42.79
N LEU A 21 -45.08 29.01 42.07
CA LEU A 21 -44.81 29.69 40.80
C LEU A 21 -43.98 28.71 39.96
N ILE A 22 -44.39 28.45 38.72
CA ILE A 22 -43.80 27.49 37.75
C ILE A 22 -44.28 26.05 38.03
N ASN A 23 -45.41 25.57 37.52
CA ASN A 23 -45.87 25.68 36.14
C ASN A 23 -47.40 25.75 36.07
N VAL A 24 -47.88 26.98 36.00
CA VAL A 24 -48.94 27.30 35.05
C VAL A 24 -48.37 26.98 33.66
N LEU A 25 -48.71 25.80 33.15
CA LEU A 25 -48.73 25.34 31.74
C LEU A 25 -48.41 23.82 31.70
N PHE A 26 -49.49 23.01 31.62
CA PHE A 26 -49.57 21.58 31.27
C PHE A 26 -49.36 20.50 32.37
N GLY A 27 -50.47 19.79 32.74
CA GLY A 27 -50.43 18.31 32.79
C GLY A 27 -50.64 17.50 34.10
N GLY A 28 -51.61 17.82 34.98
CA GLY A 28 -52.45 16.87 35.76
C GLY A 28 -51.89 15.83 36.78
N ILE A 29 -52.13 16.06 38.10
CA ILE A 29 -52.17 15.08 39.22
C ILE A 29 -53.40 15.39 40.10
N ILE A 30 -54.06 14.40 40.74
CA ILE A 30 -55.18 14.54 41.71
C ILE A 30 -54.79 13.94 43.09
N PHE A 31 -55.29 14.53 44.20
CA PHE A 31 -55.04 14.10 45.61
C PHE A 31 -56.30 13.55 46.31
N LEU A 32 -56.14 12.58 47.23
CA LEU A 32 -57.16 12.07 48.16
C LEU A 32 -56.83 12.43 49.64
N ASN A 33 -57.87 12.42 50.49
CA ASN A 33 -57.92 13.04 51.83
C ASN A 33 -57.22 12.27 52.98
N SER A 34 -56.30 11.35 52.65
CA SER A 34 -55.69 10.42 53.60
C SER A 34 -54.17 10.24 53.41
N ASN A 35 -53.48 11.32 53.02
CA ASN A 35 -52.01 11.36 52.88
C ASN A 35 -51.40 10.24 52.01
N GLN A 36 -52.18 9.68 51.07
CA GLN A 36 -51.67 8.84 49.99
C GLN A 36 -51.79 9.57 48.66
N ILE A 37 -50.71 9.53 47.89
CA ILE A 37 -50.60 10.06 46.53
C ILE A 37 -50.67 8.85 45.60
N ILE A 38 -51.65 8.83 44.72
CA ILE A 38 -51.81 7.77 43.72
C ILE A 38 -51.73 8.44 42.36
N LYS A 39 -50.77 7.97 41.55
CA LYS A 39 -50.62 8.34 40.16
C LYS A 39 -51.68 7.59 39.36
N ALA A 40 -52.46 8.30 38.54
CA ALA A 40 -53.46 7.69 37.67
C ALA A 40 -52.97 7.84 36.24
N ASP A 41 -52.43 6.76 35.69
CA ASP A 41 -51.81 6.74 34.36
C ASP A 41 -52.75 6.17 33.29
N SER A 42 -53.92 5.64 33.70
CA SER A 42 -54.90 5.05 32.79
C SER A 42 -56.36 5.29 33.22
N THR A 43 -57.29 5.10 32.28
CA THR A 43 -58.75 5.10 32.53
C THR A 43 -59.21 3.97 33.46
N THR A 44 -58.44 2.88 33.55
CA THR A 44 -58.68 1.75 34.46
C THR A 44 -58.34 2.10 35.92
N ASP A 45 -57.37 2.99 36.14
CA ASP A 45 -57.00 3.49 37.48
C ASP A 45 -58.03 4.49 38.01
N ILE A 46 -58.61 5.30 37.12
CA ILE A 46 -59.73 6.21 37.41
C ILE A 46 -60.98 5.41 37.83
N GLN A 47 -61.28 4.29 37.16
CA GLN A 47 -62.41 3.42 37.48
C GLN A 47 -62.28 2.74 38.86
N LYS A 48 -61.04 2.39 39.28
CA LYS A 48 -60.74 1.83 40.62
C LYS A 48 -60.90 2.87 41.73
N ILE A 49 -60.64 4.15 41.44
CA ILE A 49 -60.77 5.27 42.39
C ILE A 49 -62.25 5.68 42.58
N MET A 50 -63.06 5.65 41.51
CA MET A 50 -64.50 5.94 41.58
C MET A 50 -65.32 4.91 42.38
N ASN A 51 -64.79 3.70 42.62
CA ASN A 51 -65.45 2.67 43.40
C ASN A 51 -65.24 2.82 44.93
N ILE A 52 -64.50 3.84 45.39
CA ILE A 52 -64.13 4.04 46.80
C ILE A 52 -65.01 5.10 47.52
N ASP A 53 -65.65 6.04 46.79
CA ASP A 53 -66.66 6.96 47.37
C ASP A 53 -67.70 7.38 46.31
N SER A 54 -68.97 7.12 46.61
CA SER A 54 -70.10 7.18 45.67
C SER A 54 -70.78 8.55 45.54
N ASN A 55 -70.21 9.64 46.06
CA ASN A 55 -70.92 10.93 46.22
C ASN A 55 -70.45 12.12 45.35
N LEU A 56 -69.62 11.92 44.33
CA LEU A 56 -69.20 13.01 43.44
C LEU A 56 -70.26 13.30 42.35
N THR A 57 -70.93 14.46 42.45
CA THR A 57 -71.88 14.95 41.44
C THR A 57 -71.30 16.08 40.58
N THR A 58 -71.60 16.02 39.28
CA THR A 58 -71.11 16.94 38.23
C THR A 58 -71.92 18.23 38.17
N ASN A 59 -71.30 19.37 37.84
CA ASN A 59 -72.01 20.56 37.40
C ASN A 59 -71.61 20.97 35.97
N LYS A 60 -72.65 21.18 35.14
CA LYS A 60 -72.62 21.43 33.70
C LYS A 60 -72.36 22.90 33.35
N SER A 61 -71.89 23.08 32.10
CA SER A 61 -72.05 24.24 31.19
C SER A 61 -70.78 25.09 31.00
N THR A 62 -70.27 25.39 29.81
CA THR A 62 -70.56 25.00 28.42
C THR A 62 -69.33 25.41 27.59
N THR A 63 -68.96 24.57 26.62
CA THR A 63 -68.05 24.81 25.49
C THR A 63 -66.60 25.18 25.80
N PHE A 64 -65.79 24.17 26.15
CA PHE A 64 -64.44 24.09 25.58
C PHE A 64 -64.60 23.54 24.16
N GLN A 65 -64.15 24.29 23.15
CA GLN A 65 -63.92 23.69 21.85
C GLN A 65 -62.89 22.59 22.06
N ASN A 66 -63.30 21.35 21.76
CA ASN A 66 -62.39 20.26 21.51
C ASN A 66 -61.38 20.75 20.48
N ILE A 67 -60.16 21.07 20.92
CA ILE A 67 -59.02 20.79 20.07
C ILE A 67 -59.01 19.27 20.06
N ALA A 68 -59.64 18.68 19.04
CA ALA A 68 -59.51 17.26 18.78
C ALA A 68 -58.01 16.92 18.86
N PRO A 69 -57.59 15.83 19.51
CA PRO A 69 -56.25 15.33 19.24
C PRO A 69 -56.15 15.24 17.71
N LEU A 70 -55.07 15.75 17.13
CA LEU A 70 -54.75 15.49 15.73
C LEU A 70 -54.87 13.97 15.58
N THR A 71 -55.95 13.50 14.95
CA THR A 71 -56.17 12.08 14.71
C THR A 71 -55.04 11.69 13.80
N ALA A 72 -54.05 10.96 14.34
CA ALA A 72 -52.94 10.49 13.55
C ALA A 72 -53.54 9.68 12.39
N THR A 73 -53.25 10.12 11.16
CA THR A 73 -53.77 9.46 9.97
C THR A 73 -52.82 8.34 9.60
N ILE A 74 -53.35 7.16 9.29
CA ILE A 74 -52.56 6.05 8.77
C ILE A 74 -51.95 6.47 7.42
N GLY A 75 -50.62 6.53 7.36
CA GLY A 75 -49.87 6.92 6.17
C GLY A 75 -49.46 5.72 5.32
N ASN A 76 -49.11 4.60 5.96
CA ASN A 76 -48.72 3.35 5.30
C ASN A 76 -49.30 2.15 6.05
N SER A 77 -49.52 1.03 5.36
CA SER A 77 -49.97 -0.22 5.97
C SER A 77 -49.56 -1.42 5.12
N GLY A 78 -49.61 -2.62 5.69
CA GLY A 78 -49.28 -3.85 5.00
C GLY A 78 -49.56 -5.09 5.83
N MET A 79 -48.92 -6.20 5.45
CA MET A 79 -49.04 -7.48 6.13
C MET A 79 -47.66 -8.11 6.32
N ASP A 80 -47.39 -8.64 7.51
CA ASP A 80 -46.24 -9.47 7.82
C ASP A 80 -46.73 -10.78 8.45
N GLY A 81 -46.45 -11.92 7.80
CA GLY A 81 -47.09 -13.18 8.12
C GLY A 81 -48.60 -13.08 7.97
N THR A 82 -49.33 -13.26 9.07
CA THR A 82 -50.78 -13.02 9.14
C THR A 82 -51.15 -11.75 9.92
N CYS A 83 -50.16 -11.04 10.47
CA CYS A 83 -50.37 -9.74 11.11
C CYS A 83 -50.56 -8.65 10.04
N THR A 84 -51.64 -7.88 10.14
CA THR A 84 -51.69 -6.57 9.48
C THR A 84 -50.92 -5.56 10.30
N TRP A 85 -50.37 -4.53 9.66
CA TRP A 85 -49.70 -3.43 10.35
C TRP A 85 -50.02 -2.10 9.69
N ASP A 86 -49.95 -1.01 10.47
CA ASP A 86 -50.06 0.35 9.97
C ASP A 86 -49.01 1.29 10.60
N ILE A 87 -48.67 2.37 9.90
CA ILE A 87 -47.77 3.43 10.37
C ILE A 87 -48.53 4.74 10.31
N ASP A 88 -48.69 5.38 11.47
CA ASP A 88 -49.38 6.67 11.57
C ASP A 88 -48.51 7.86 11.13
N SER A 89 -49.12 9.04 11.04
CA SER A 89 -48.44 10.28 10.63
C SER A 89 -47.31 10.74 11.58
N ASN A 90 -47.20 10.17 12.79
CA ASN A 90 -46.13 10.44 13.74
C ASN A 90 -45.00 9.40 13.64
N GLY A 91 -45.14 8.40 12.78
CA GLY A 91 -44.18 7.30 12.64
C GLY A 91 -44.39 6.17 13.64
N LYS A 92 -45.55 6.06 14.28
CA LYS A 92 -45.86 4.90 15.14
C LYS A 92 -46.26 3.71 14.27
N LEU A 93 -45.46 2.66 14.28
CA LEU A 93 -45.81 1.35 13.72
C LEU A 93 -46.70 0.59 14.71
N THR A 94 -47.91 0.22 14.30
CA THR A 94 -48.79 -0.66 15.06
C THR A 94 -48.86 -2.03 14.37
N ILE A 95 -48.57 -3.10 15.10
CA ILE A 95 -48.67 -4.48 14.62
C ILE A 95 -49.93 -5.10 15.22
N HIS A 96 -50.88 -5.48 14.38
CA HIS A 96 -52.16 -6.03 14.79
C HIS A 96 -52.15 -7.56 14.91
N ALA A 97 -53.15 -8.09 15.61
CA ALA A 97 -53.32 -9.51 15.91
C ALA A 97 -53.03 -10.45 14.73
N GLY A 98 -52.32 -11.55 15.01
CA GLY A 98 -51.88 -12.51 14.00
C GLY A 98 -50.59 -13.23 14.41
N THR A 99 -49.91 -13.79 13.44
CA THR A 99 -48.60 -14.43 13.60
C THR A 99 -47.61 -13.74 12.67
N LEU A 100 -46.54 -13.19 13.26
CA LEU A 100 -45.44 -12.56 12.53
C LEU A 100 -44.63 -13.58 11.74
N ASN A 101 -43.99 -13.12 10.66
CA ASN A 101 -42.94 -13.89 10.02
C ASN A 101 -41.70 -13.93 10.93
N ASP A 102 -40.82 -14.90 10.68
CA ASP A 102 -39.56 -15.07 11.45
C ASP A 102 -38.43 -14.13 10.97
N GLY A 103 -38.60 -13.48 9.81
CA GLY A 103 -37.62 -12.59 9.20
C GLY A 103 -37.87 -11.11 9.45
N GLN A 104 -37.06 -10.28 8.80
CA GLN A 104 -37.17 -8.83 8.89
C GLN A 104 -38.56 -8.37 8.46
N GLY A 105 -39.21 -7.56 9.30
CA GLY A 105 -40.58 -7.16 9.09
C GLY A 105 -40.77 -6.42 7.77
N SER A 106 -41.88 -6.71 7.07
CA SER A 106 -42.21 -6.09 5.78
C SER A 106 -42.28 -4.55 5.78
N TRP A 107 -42.37 -3.92 6.96
CA TRP A 107 -42.30 -2.47 7.15
C TRP A 107 -40.91 -1.86 7.00
N ILE A 108 -39.85 -2.66 6.79
CA ILE A 108 -38.46 -2.16 6.78
C ILE A 108 -38.18 -1.06 5.75
N SER A 109 -38.89 -1.03 4.62
CA SER A 109 -38.78 0.08 3.65
C SER A 109 -39.13 1.45 4.24
N TYR A 110 -39.80 1.46 5.40
CA TYR A 110 -40.22 2.64 6.16
C TYR A 110 -39.40 2.86 7.43
N ALA A 111 -38.32 2.11 7.67
CA ALA A 111 -37.49 2.16 8.88
C ALA A 111 -37.07 3.58 9.31
N SER A 112 -36.72 4.44 8.35
CA SER A 112 -36.32 5.83 8.61
C SER A 112 -37.48 6.73 9.03
N SER A 113 -38.73 6.32 8.83
CA SER A 113 -39.92 7.05 9.27
C SER A 113 -40.52 6.52 10.57
N ILE A 114 -40.16 5.30 10.97
CA ILE A 114 -40.68 4.68 12.18
C ILE A 114 -39.95 5.27 13.40
N THR A 115 -40.71 5.87 14.31
CA THR A 115 -40.22 6.53 15.53
C THR A 115 -40.61 5.77 16.80
N SER A 116 -41.68 4.96 16.75
CA SER A 116 -42.11 4.09 17.83
C SER A 116 -42.81 2.85 17.30
N VAL A 117 -42.81 1.76 18.07
CA VAL A 117 -43.51 0.51 17.74
C VAL A 117 -44.45 0.12 18.87
N TYR A 118 -45.64 -0.38 18.54
CA TYR A 118 -46.59 -0.93 19.48
C TYR A 118 -47.21 -2.22 18.93
N VAL A 119 -47.23 -3.27 19.76
CA VAL A 119 -47.80 -4.57 19.41
C VAL A 119 -49.17 -4.74 20.09
N ASP A 120 -50.22 -5.00 19.31
CA ASP A 120 -51.57 -5.26 19.81
C ASP A 120 -51.70 -6.62 20.50
N PRO A 121 -52.73 -6.81 21.35
CA PRO A 121 -53.15 -8.11 21.83
C PRO A 121 -53.40 -9.12 20.70
N GLY A 122 -52.91 -10.35 20.89
CA GLY A 122 -53.12 -11.45 19.94
C GLY A 122 -52.05 -11.59 18.85
N VAL A 123 -50.95 -10.84 18.94
CA VAL A 123 -49.77 -11.04 18.10
C VAL A 123 -48.89 -12.15 18.68
N SER A 124 -48.40 -13.03 17.81
CA SER A 124 -47.55 -14.17 18.18
C SER A 124 -46.41 -14.35 17.19
N ILE A 125 -45.37 -15.08 17.61
CA ILE A 125 -44.33 -15.61 16.73
C ILE A 125 -44.12 -17.09 17.06
N LEU A 126 -43.94 -17.92 16.02
CA LEU A 126 -43.95 -19.38 16.17
C LEU A 126 -42.62 -20.06 15.81
N GLY A 127 -41.75 -19.40 15.04
CA GLY A 127 -40.53 -20.02 14.54
C GLY A 127 -39.24 -19.59 15.25
N THR A 128 -38.13 -19.73 14.52
CA THR A 128 -36.80 -19.27 14.93
C THR A 128 -36.49 -18.07 14.07
N THR A 129 -36.27 -16.90 14.67
CA THR A 129 -35.92 -15.73 13.87
C THR A 129 -34.60 -15.93 13.13
N VAL A 130 -34.49 -15.31 11.96
CA VAL A 130 -33.31 -15.41 11.09
C VAL A 130 -32.36 -14.21 11.30
N ASP A 131 -31.29 -14.10 10.51
CA ASP A 131 -30.19 -13.13 10.67
C ASP A 131 -30.60 -11.65 10.89
N ASN A 132 -31.82 -11.29 10.47
CA ASN A 132 -32.51 -10.06 10.83
C ASN A 132 -33.93 -10.43 11.30
N GLY A 133 -34.24 -10.16 12.57
CA GLY A 133 -35.56 -10.42 13.14
C GLY A 133 -36.60 -9.34 12.81
N PRO A 134 -37.85 -9.52 13.24
CA PRO A 134 -38.98 -8.68 12.82
C PRO A 134 -38.79 -7.18 13.04
N LEU A 135 -38.18 -6.78 14.16
CA LEU A 135 -37.96 -5.38 14.51
C LEU A 135 -36.52 -4.91 14.28
N SER A 136 -35.72 -5.66 13.51
CA SER A 136 -34.34 -5.27 13.22
C SER A 136 -34.22 -4.15 12.18
N GLY A 137 -33.37 -3.17 12.46
CA GLY A 137 -32.90 -2.16 11.51
C GLY A 137 -33.80 -0.92 11.43
N LEU A 138 -34.63 -0.69 12.44
CA LEU A 138 -35.48 0.47 12.59
C LEU A 138 -34.67 1.66 13.10
N THR A 139 -33.77 2.19 12.26
CA THR A 139 -32.69 3.10 12.70
C THR A 139 -33.17 4.36 13.43
N ASN A 140 -34.41 4.81 13.25
CA ASN A 140 -34.99 6.01 13.88
C ASN A 140 -35.99 5.71 15.03
N VAL A 141 -36.24 4.43 15.33
CA VAL A 141 -37.13 4.05 16.43
C VAL A 141 -36.53 4.51 17.76
N LYS A 142 -37.37 5.02 18.65
CA LYS A 142 -36.97 5.46 20.00
C LYS A 142 -37.53 4.58 21.10
N THR A 143 -38.75 4.09 20.90
CA THR A 143 -39.46 3.25 21.86
C THR A 143 -40.14 2.08 21.16
N ILE A 144 -40.10 0.90 21.79
CA ILE A 144 -40.79 -0.29 21.31
C ILE A 144 -41.59 -0.87 22.48
N ASP A 145 -42.89 -1.10 22.29
CA ASP A 145 -43.75 -1.79 23.25
C ASP A 145 -44.18 -3.16 22.69
N VAL A 146 -43.65 -4.22 23.30
CA VAL A 146 -43.92 -5.63 22.99
C VAL A 146 -44.71 -6.33 24.09
N THR A 147 -45.39 -5.59 24.97
CA THR A 147 -46.12 -6.13 26.13
C THR A 147 -47.08 -7.25 25.75
N ASN A 148 -47.72 -7.13 24.59
CA ASN A 148 -48.71 -8.06 24.09
C ASN A 148 -48.17 -9.15 23.15
N LEU A 149 -46.86 -9.17 22.86
CA LEU A 149 -46.27 -10.14 21.96
C LEU A 149 -46.09 -11.49 22.64
N ASN A 150 -46.74 -12.52 22.11
CA ASN A 150 -46.57 -13.89 22.61
C ASN A 150 -45.41 -14.62 21.91
N VAL A 151 -44.31 -14.81 22.63
CA VAL A 151 -43.11 -15.55 22.17
C VAL A 151 -43.01 -16.98 22.74
N SER A 152 -44.01 -17.47 23.48
CA SER A 152 -43.94 -18.77 24.22
C SER A 152 -43.78 -20.03 23.36
N ASN A 153 -43.92 -19.91 22.05
CA ASN A 153 -43.68 -20.98 21.08
C ASN A 153 -42.41 -20.76 20.25
N ALA A 154 -41.75 -19.62 20.37
CA ALA A 154 -40.52 -19.34 19.65
C ALA A 154 -39.39 -20.27 20.13
N THR A 155 -38.63 -20.80 19.18
CA THR A 155 -37.43 -21.61 19.46
C THR A 155 -36.14 -20.82 19.29
N GLY A 156 -36.21 -19.59 18.77
CA GLY A 156 -35.11 -18.63 18.80
C GLY A 156 -35.59 -17.21 18.50
N LEU A 157 -34.90 -16.26 19.10
CA LEU A 157 -35.20 -14.82 19.03
C LEU A 157 -33.96 -14.04 18.56
N GLN A 158 -33.16 -14.65 17.69
CA GLN A 158 -32.00 -14.04 17.09
C GLN A 158 -32.32 -12.69 16.44
N ALA A 159 -31.44 -11.71 16.65
CA ALA A 159 -31.47 -10.42 15.96
C ALA A 159 -32.83 -9.68 16.02
N PHE A 160 -33.66 -9.89 17.05
CA PHE A 160 -35.03 -9.35 17.08
C PHE A 160 -35.07 -7.82 17.02
N PHE A 161 -34.17 -7.13 17.72
CA PHE A 161 -34.05 -5.66 17.80
C PHE A 161 -32.75 -5.14 17.16
N LYS A 162 -32.04 -6.00 16.41
CA LYS A 162 -30.68 -5.70 15.95
C LYS A 162 -30.61 -4.41 15.11
N ASN A 163 -29.64 -3.55 15.41
CA ASN A 163 -29.26 -2.31 14.73
C ASN A 163 -30.32 -1.20 14.79
N ASP A 164 -31.05 -1.10 15.89
CA ASP A 164 -32.01 -0.03 16.16
C ASP A 164 -31.29 1.14 16.86
N SER A 165 -30.40 1.80 16.11
CA SER A 165 -29.39 2.72 16.66
C SER A 165 -29.89 3.91 17.50
N ASN A 166 -31.17 4.29 17.38
CA ASN A 166 -31.79 5.37 18.16
C ASN A 166 -32.73 4.86 19.28
N LEU A 167 -32.83 3.54 19.47
CA LEU A 167 -33.71 2.91 20.44
C LEU A 167 -33.22 3.22 21.85
N THR A 168 -34.12 3.72 22.70
CA THR A 168 -33.82 4.11 24.09
C THR A 168 -34.56 3.28 25.13
N GLU A 169 -35.68 2.66 24.73
CA GLU A 169 -36.58 1.94 25.64
C GLU A 169 -37.31 0.79 24.93
N ILE A 170 -37.35 -0.37 25.56
CA ILE A 170 -38.21 -1.50 25.19
C ILE A 170 -39.09 -1.87 26.39
N ASP A 171 -40.41 -1.74 26.23
CA ASP A 171 -41.39 -2.13 27.23
C ASP A 171 -41.97 -3.52 26.95
N GLY A 172 -42.31 -4.25 28.01
CA GLY A 172 -42.99 -5.54 27.94
C GLY A 172 -42.12 -6.78 27.81
N LEU A 173 -40.78 -6.67 27.77
CA LEU A 173 -39.90 -7.85 27.69
C LEU A 173 -40.05 -8.79 28.91
N ASN A 174 -40.43 -8.26 30.07
CA ASN A 174 -40.71 -9.05 31.27
C ASN A 174 -41.94 -9.97 31.13
N THR A 175 -42.77 -9.82 30.10
CA THR A 175 -43.91 -10.72 29.81
C THR A 175 -43.51 -11.90 28.93
N TRP A 176 -42.30 -11.89 28.34
CA TRP A 176 -41.85 -12.92 27.41
C TRP A 176 -41.50 -14.22 28.13
N ASN A 177 -42.10 -15.32 27.69
CA ASN A 177 -41.68 -16.67 28.06
C ASN A 177 -40.75 -17.23 26.99
N ILE A 178 -39.44 -17.20 27.24
CA ILE A 178 -38.43 -17.71 26.31
C ILE A 178 -37.93 -19.12 26.65
N SER A 179 -38.62 -19.86 27.53
CA SER A 179 -38.17 -21.18 28.02
C SER A 179 -37.93 -22.22 26.93
N LYS A 180 -38.45 -22.04 25.71
CA LYS A 180 -38.22 -22.92 24.55
C LYS A 180 -37.11 -22.44 23.62
N CYS A 181 -36.59 -21.24 23.82
CA CYS A 181 -35.57 -20.66 22.95
C CYS A 181 -34.22 -21.34 23.17
N THR A 182 -33.60 -21.77 22.08
CA THR A 182 -32.25 -22.33 22.09
C THR A 182 -31.20 -21.34 21.58
N ASN A 183 -31.62 -20.23 20.95
CA ASN A 183 -30.72 -19.22 20.40
C ASN A 183 -31.33 -17.81 20.56
N ILE A 184 -30.57 -16.92 21.20
CA ILE A 184 -30.92 -15.50 21.38
C ILE A 184 -29.80 -14.58 20.91
N SER A 185 -28.94 -15.07 20.03
CA SER A 185 -27.80 -14.34 19.51
C SER A 185 -28.23 -13.02 18.85
N TRP A 186 -27.40 -11.98 18.96
CA TRP A 186 -27.64 -10.67 18.35
C TRP A 186 -28.91 -9.92 18.79
N LEU A 187 -29.61 -10.38 19.84
CA LEU A 187 -30.95 -9.88 20.22
C LEU A 187 -31.03 -8.34 20.31
N PHE A 188 -30.02 -7.71 20.92
CA PHE A 188 -29.91 -6.24 21.09
C PHE A 188 -28.66 -5.64 20.43
N TYR A 189 -28.07 -6.35 19.46
CA TYR A 189 -26.81 -5.92 18.87
C TYR A 189 -26.98 -4.60 18.12
N GLY A 190 -26.16 -3.60 18.44
CA GLY A 190 -26.19 -2.29 17.79
C GLY A 190 -27.09 -1.25 18.47
N ASP A 191 -27.79 -1.64 19.55
CA ASP A 191 -28.76 -0.78 20.26
C ASP A 191 -28.08 0.02 21.37
N SER A 192 -26.97 0.68 21.03
CA SER A 192 -26.06 1.33 21.99
C SER A 192 -26.68 2.47 22.83
N LEU A 193 -27.84 2.99 22.42
CA LEU A 193 -28.58 4.04 23.14
C LEU A 193 -29.68 3.48 24.07
N LEU A 194 -29.87 2.17 24.11
CA LEU A 194 -30.86 1.53 24.97
C LEU A 194 -30.53 1.79 26.44
N THR A 195 -31.49 2.33 27.19
CA THR A 195 -31.33 2.69 28.60
C THR A 195 -32.31 2.01 29.53
N THR A 196 -33.47 1.58 29.01
CA THR A 196 -34.56 1.00 29.80
C THR A 196 -35.06 -0.28 29.13
N MET A 197 -35.00 -1.38 29.86
CA MET A 197 -35.56 -2.69 29.51
C MET A 197 -35.58 -3.59 30.76
N ASP A 198 -36.42 -4.62 30.76
CA ASP A 198 -36.45 -5.65 31.81
C ASP A 198 -36.38 -7.06 31.19
N ILE A 199 -35.24 -7.72 31.39
CA ILE A 199 -34.96 -9.09 30.93
C ILE A 199 -34.64 -10.03 32.10
N SER A 200 -34.90 -9.58 33.32
CA SER A 200 -34.62 -10.33 34.55
C SER A 200 -35.46 -11.61 34.68
N GLY A 201 -36.60 -11.67 33.98
CA GLY A 201 -37.52 -12.81 33.95
C GLY A 201 -37.23 -13.86 32.86
N PHE A 202 -36.18 -13.70 32.06
CA PHE A 202 -35.85 -14.63 30.98
C PHE A 202 -35.41 -16.01 31.53
N ASP A 203 -36.14 -17.07 31.15
CA ASP A 203 -35.73 -18.46 31.39
C ASP A 203 -34.76 -18.93 30.29
N THR A 204 -33.46 -18.78 30.56
CA THR A 204 -32.39 -19.13 29.60
C THR A 204 -31.95 -20.59 29.68
N SER A 205 -32.63 -21.44 30.48
CA SER A 205 -32.19 -22.82 30.79
C SER A 205 -32.13 -23.78 29.58
N ASN A 206 -32.69 -23.39 28.43
CA ASN A 206 -32.59 -24.12 27.16
C ASN A 206 -31.75 -23.41 26.11
N VAL A 207 -31.22 -22.22 26.41
CA VAL A 207 -30.38 -21.48 25.48
C VAL A 207 -29.03 -22.17 25.32
N THR A 208 -28.60 -22.29 24.07
CA THR A 208 -27.34 -22.91 23.67
C THR A 208 -26.38 -21.91 23.02
N ASP A 209 -26.90 -20.83 22.43
CA ASP A 209 -26.15 -19.75 21.77
C ASP A 209 -26.67 -18.37 22.20
N MET A 210 -25.77 -17.55 22.74
CA MET A 210 -26.00 -16.17 23.19
C MET A 210 -25.00 -15.19 22.56
N SER A 211 -24.44 -15.54 21.41
CA SER A 211 -23.41 -14.72 20.78
C SER A 211 -23.93 -13.30 20.49
N TYR A 212 -23.15 -12.27 20.80
CA TYR A 212 -23.50 -10.85 20.57
C TYR A 212 -24.78 -10.33 21.27
N THR A 213 -25.47 -11.12 22.12
CA THR A 213 -26.77 -10.72 22.69
C THR A 213 -26.72 -9.37 23.43
N LEU A 214 -25.62 -9.07 24.13
CA LEU A 214 -25.44 -7.85 24.94
C LEU A 214 -24.37 -6.90 24.37
N SER A 215 -23.86 -7.19 23.18
CA SER A 215 -22.75 -6.46 22.55
C SER A 215 -23.12 -5.00 22.33
N GLY A 216 -22.28 -4.08 22.83
CA GLY A 216 -22.45 -2.64 22.69
C GLY A 216 -23.47 -2.00 23.64
N LEU A 217 -24.12 -2.78 24.50
CA LEU A 217 -25.07 -2.24 25.47
C LEU A 217 -24.39 -1.48 26.62
N ASN A 218 -25.13 -0.55 27.21
CA ASN A 218 -24.69 0.18 28.39
C ASN A 218 -25.41 -0.34 29.65
N LEU A 219 -24.83 -1.34 30.29
CA LEU A 219 -25.36 -1.96 31.50
C LEU A 219 -25.25 -1.07 32.74
N THR A 220 -24.48 0.04 32.72
CA THR A 220 -24.54 1.03 33.81
C THR A 220 -25.85 1.82 33.79
N LYS A 221 -26.50 1.92 32.62
CA LYS A 221 -27.82 2.53 32.47
C LYS A 221 -28.96 1.53 32.63
N ILE A 222 -28.86 0.37 31.97
CA ILE A 222 -29.89 -0.69 32.00
C ILE A 222 -29.94 -1.40 33.36
N GLY A 223 -28.79 -1.53 34.02
CA GLY A 223 -28.60 -2.29 35.26
C GLY A 223 -28.04 -3.69 35.00
N SER A 224 -26.85 -4.00 35.54
CA SER A 224 -26.22 -5.31 35.37
C SER A 224 -26.93 -6.45 36.11
N ASN A 225 -27.83 -6.14 37.05
CA ASN A 225 -28.65 -7.13 37.75
C ASN A 225 -29.63 -7.86 36.82
N GLN A 226 -29.92 -7.30 35.64
CA GLN A 226 -30.83 -7.85 34.64
C GLN A 226 -30.45 -9.27 34.16
N ILE A 227 -29.17 -9.65 34.24
CA ILE A 227 -28.67 -10.95 33.73
C ILE A 227 -28.14 -11.88 34.82
N THR A 228 -28.23 -11.49 36.09
CA THR A 228 -27.62 -12.22 37.22
C THR A 228 -28.25 -13.59 37.51
N ASN A 229 -29.50 -13.80 37.08
CA ASN A 229 -30.26 -15.03 37.31
C ASN A 229 -30.37 -15.92 36.08
N TRP A 230 -29.68 -15.60 34.98
CA TRP A 230 -29.67 -16.44 33.80
C TRP A 230 -29.02 -17.80 34.10
N ASP A 231 -29.72 -18.87 33.74
CA ASP A 231 -29.17 -20.23 33.69
C ASP A 231 -28.43 -20.41 32.36
N VAL A 232 -27.11 -20.48 32.41
CA VAL A 232 -26.25 -20.68 31.24
C VAL A 232 -25.65 -22.08 31.17
N SER A 233 -26.13 -23.02 31.99
CA SER A 233 -25.58 -24.39 32.11
C SER A 233 -25.65 -25.21 30.82
N LYS A 234 -26.47 -24.81 29.84
CA LYS A 234 -26.54 -25.42 28.49
C LYS A 234 -25.91 -24.58 27.39
N VAL A 235 -25.46 -23.36 27.69
CA VAL A 235 -24.87 -22.46 26.71
C VAL A 235 -23.51 -23.02 26.31
N ASN A 236 -23.34 -23.28 25.02
CA ASN A 236 -22.07 -23.76 24.47
C ASN A 236 -21.34 -22.69 23.63
N THR A 237 -22.03 -21.62 23.24
CA THR A 237 -21.51 -20.53 22.40
C THR A 237 -21.79 -19.15 23.02
N MET A 238 -20.73 -18.41 23.35
CA MET A 238 -20.77 -17.07 23.97
C MET A 238 -19.90 -16.04 23.22
N GLY A 239 -19.78 -16.17 21.90
CA GLY A 239 -18.93 -15.28 21.10
C GLY A 239 -19.39 -13.83 21.19
N TYR A 240 -18.47 -12.91 21.49
CA TYR A 240 -18.71 -11.46 21.52
C TYR A 240 -19.89 -11.03 22.41
N LEU A 241 -20.27 -11.83 23.41
CA LEU A 241 -21.44 -11.54 24.26
C LEU A 241 -21.34 -10.15 24.90
N PHE A 242 -20.16 -9.75 25.38
CA PHE A 242 -19.90 -8.46 26.02
C PHE A 242 -19.05 -7.51 25.17
N TYR A 243 -18.95 -7.73 23.86
CA TYR A 243 -18.12 -6.90 22.99
C TYR A 243 -18.51 -5.41 23.06
N ASN A 244 -17.57 -4.55 23.45
CA ASN A 244 -17.80 -3.11 23.70
C ASN A 244 -18.96 -2.81 24.67
N THR A 245 -19.24 -3.71 25.62
CA THR A 245 -20.31 -3.50 26.60
C THR A 245 -19.80 -2.65 27.76
N ILE A 246 -20.59 -1.67 28.21
CA ILE A 246 -20.21 -0.75 29.29
C ILE A 246 -20.85 -1.20 30.60
N PHE A 247 -20.04 -1.50 31.63
CA PHE A 247 -20.49 -1.85 32.98
C PHE A 247 -19.50 -1.39 34.06
N ASP A 248 -20.00 -1.07 35.26
CA ASP A 248 -19.17 -0.70 36.43
C ASP A 248 -18.92 -1.89 37.38
N SER A 249 -19.77 -2.93 37.28
CA SER A 249 -19.69 -4.18 38.05
C SER A 249 -20.53 -5.24 37.36
N LEU A 250 -19.95 -6.43 37.15
CA LEU A 250 -20.62 -7.56 36.55
C LEU A 250 -20.48 -8.81 37.44
N ASN A 251 -21.57 -9.21 38.09
CA ASN A 251 -21.59 -10.38 38.95
C ASN A 251 -22.18 -11.58 38.23
N LEU A 252 -21.32 -12.47 37.74
CA LEU A 252 -21.70 -13.71 37.04
C LEU A 252 -21.48 -14.95 37.90
N SER A 253 -21.47 -14.82 39.24
CA SER A 253 -21.16 -15.94 40.15
C SER A 253 -22.15 -17.13 40.07
N ASN A 254 -23.35 -16.91 39.51
CA ASN A 254 -24.37 -17.95 39.33
C ASN A 254 -24.26 -18.67 37.97
N TRP A 255 -23.37 -18.20 37.09
CA TRP A 255 -23.23 -18.77 35.75
C TRP A 255 -22.35 -20.02 35.79
N ASP A 256 -22.84 -21.10 35.19
CA ASP A 256 -22.11 -22.34 35.00
C ASP A 256 -21.49 -22.38 33.59
N PHE A 257 -20.16 -22.18 33.52
CA PHE A 257 -19.41 -22.17 32.27
C PHE A 257 -18.98 -23.57 31.79
N SER A 258 -19.28 -24.64 32.55
CA SER A 258 -18.77 -25.99 32.27
C SER A 258 -19.28 -26.59 30.95
N SER A 259 -20.28 -26.00 30.31
CA SER A 259 -20.78 -26.38 28.98
C SER A 259 -20.24 -25.53 27.82
N VAL A 260 -19.54 -24.42 28.11
CA VAL A 260 -19.07 -23.49 27.09
C VAL A 260 -17.94 -24.13 26.27
N THR A 261 -18.08 -24.08 24.95
CA THR A 261 -17.11 -24.64 24.00
C THR A 261 -16.44 -23.58 23.13
N THR A 262 -17.04 -22.39 23.01
CA THR A 262 -16.52 -21.28 22.19
C THR A 262 -16.93 -19.93 22.76
N MET A 263 -15.96 -19.02 22.92
CA MET A 263 -16.17 -17.65 23.42
C MET A 263 -15.23 -16.61 22.77
N PRO A 264 -15.11 -16.59 21.43
CA PRO A 264 -14.24 -15.64 20.75
C PRO A 264 -14.71 -14.21 21.00
N GLY A 265 -13.77 -13.29 21.21
CA GLY A 265 -14.06 -11.86 21.33
C GLY A 265 -15.00 -11.45 22.46
N MET A 266 -15.29 -12.34 23.42
CA MET A 266 -16.31 -12.12 24.45
C MET A 266 -16.14 -10.79 25.19
N PHE A 267 -14.89 -10.39 25.47
CA PHE A 267 -14.52 -9.15 26.14
C PHE A 267 -13.59 -8.28 25.28
N SER A 268 -13.66 -8.40 23.95
CA SER A 268 -12.85 -7.58 23.07
C SER A 268 -13.31 -6.11 23.15
N GLY A 269 -12.34 -5.20 23.29
CA GLY A 269 -12.60 -3.76 23.45
C GLY A 269 -13.05 -3.34 24.85
N ASP A 270 -13.07 -4.27 25.82
CA ASP A 270 -13.59 -3.95 27.15
C ASP A 270 -12.58 -3.20 28.02
N ASP A 271 -13.10 -2.19 28.72
CA ASP A 271 -12.34 -1.27 29.56
C ASP A 271 -12.36 -1.65 31.05
N ASN A 272 -13.18 -2.63 31.46
CA ASN A 272 -13.55 -2.90 32.87
C ASN A 272 -13.54 -4.40 33.21
N LEU A 273 -12.62 -5.18 32.66
CA LEU A 273 -12.52 -6.62 32.94
C LEU A 273 -12.26 -6.91 34.42
N ASP A 274 -11.52 -6.04 35.12
CA ASP A 274 -11.30 -6.11 36.57
C ASP A 274 -12.60 -6.01 37.40
N LYS A 275 -13.72 -5.61 36.78
CA LYS A 275 -15.06 -5.52 37.39
C LYS A 275 -15.90 -6.79 37.20
N VAL A 276 -15.39 -7.81 36.50
CA VAL A 276 -16.06 -9.11 36.36
C VAL A 276 -15.73 -9.98 37.57
N LYS A 277 -16.73 -10.22 38.42
CA LYS A 277 -16.54 -11.01 39.65
C LYS A 277 -16.25 -12.47 39.33
N ASN A 278 -15.21 -13.01 39.98
CA ASN A 278 -14.80 -14.43 39.92
C ASN A 278 -14.43 -14.91 38.50
N LEU A 279 -13.98 -14.02 37.61
CA LEU A 279 -13.53 -14.39 36.25
C LEU A 279 -12.39 -15.44 36.28
N ALA A 280 -11.53 -15.40 37.29
CA ALA A 280 -10.45 -16.37 37.49
C ALA A 280 -10.95 -17.80 37.81
N ASP A 281 -12.18 -17.95 38.30
CA ASP A 281 -12.75 -19.24 38.75
C ASP A 281 -13.59 -19.95 37.68
N TRP A 282 -13.69 -19.39 36.47
CA TRP A 282 -14.49 -19.96 35.39
C TRP A 282 -13.93 -21.30 34.91
N ASP A 283 -14.80 -22.30 34.73
CA ASP A 283 -14.43 -23.57 34.12
C ASP A 283 -14.31 -23.42 32.59
N THR A 284 -13.06 -23.30 32.11
CA THR A 284 -12.74 -23.19 30.69
C THR A 284 -12.36 -24.53 30.04
N SER A 285 -12.47 -25.65 30.77
CA SER A 285 -11.89 -26.94 30.37
C SER A 285 -12.44 -27.50 29.06
N LYS A 286 -13.65 -27.12 28.63
CA LYS A 286 -14.24 -27.53 27.35
C LYS A 286 -14.07 -26.52 26.20
N VAL A 287 -13.48 -25.36 26.48
CA VAL A 287 -13.38 -24.28 25.49
C VAL A 287 -12.34 -24.65 24.45
N THR A 288 -12.73 -24.48 23.18
CA THR A 288 -11.88 -24.79 22.01
C THR A 288 -11.48 -23.55 21.22
N ASN A 289 -12.17 -22.42 21.39
CA ASN A 289 -11.89 -21.17 20.70
C ASN A 289 -11.98 -19.98 21.66
N MET A 290 -10.86 -19.27 21.82
CA MET A 290 -10.70 -18.02 22.59
C MET A 290 -10.14 -16.88 21.72
N SER A 291 -10.29 -16.97 20.39
CA SER A 291 -9.75 -15.97 19.48
C SER A 291 -10.26 -14.57 19.82
N ALA A 292 -9.38 -13.58 19.87
CA ALA A 292 -9.67 -12.19 20.22
C ALA A 292 -10.34 -11.96 21.58
N MET A 293 -10.41 -12.95 22.48
CA MET A 293 -11.21 -12.87 23.71
C MET A 293 -10.94 -11.62 24.56
N PHE A 294 -9.68 -11.17 24.61
CA PHE A 294 -9.23 -10.00 25.35
C PHE A 294 -8.49 -8.99 24.45
N SER A 295 -8.84 -8.93 23.16
CA SER A 295 -8.23 -7.98 22.22
C SER A 295 -8.68 -6.55 22.50
N HIS A 296 -7.77 -5.58 22.39
CA HIS A 296 -8.01 -4.15 22.60
C HIS A 296 -8.57 -3.81 23.99
N THR A 297 -8.26 -4.60 25.00
CA THR A 297 -8.64 -4.31 26.39
C THR A 297 -7.73 -3.26 27.00
N LYS A 298 -8.23 -2.50 27.99
CA LYS A 298 -7.45 -1.46 28.67
C LYS A 298 -6.82 -1.89 29.99
N GLU A 299 -6.97 -3.15 30.37
CA GLU A 299 -6.36 -3.72 31.56
C GLU A 299 -4.84 -3.64 31.50
N ASP A 300 -4.24 -3.27 32.62
CA ASP A 300 -2.78 -3.25 32.75
C ASP A 300 -2.21 -4.61 33.17
N ASN A 301 -3.04 -5.50 33.73
CA ASN A 301 -2.62 -6.81 34.23
C ASN A 301 -3.73 -7.86 34.08
N LEU A 302 -3.43 -8.92 33.32
CA LEU A 302 -4.33 -10.06 33.09
C LEU A 302 -3.82 -11.37 33.73
N SER A 303 -2.91 -11.28 34.71
CA SER A 303 -2.30 -12.46 35.34
C SER A 303 -3.27 -13.25 36.22
N PHE A 304 -4.48 -12.74 36.49
CA PHE A 304 -5.53 -13.54 37.15
C PHE A 304 -6.02 -14.72 36.29
N LEU A 305 -5.64 -14.77 35.01
CA LEU A 305 -5.92 -15.86 34.07
C LEU A 305 -4.94 -17.05 34.20
N GLU A 306 -3.94 -16.98 35.09
CA GLU A 306 -2.85 -17.96 35.20
C GLU A 306 -3.35 -19.41 35.29
N ASN A 307 -4.48 -19.64 35.98
CA ASN A 307 -5.00 -20.97 36.30
C ASN A 307 -6.13 -21.46 35.38
N TRP A 308 -6.41 -20.75 34.28
CA TRP A 308 -7.39 -21.22 33.30
C TRP A 308 -6.95 -22.52 32.62
N ASP A 309 -7.88 -23.47 32.48
CA ASP A 309 -7.64 -24.69 31.70
C ASP A 309 -7.83 -24.40 30.21
N VAL A 310 -6.70 -24.26 29.51
CA VAL A 310 -6.66 -24.02 28.06
C VAL A 310 -6.26 -25.27 27.26
N SER A 311 -6.28 -26.45 27.88
CA SER A 311 -5.79 -27.71 27.27
C SER A 311 -6.55 -28.16 26.02
N ASN A 312 -7.81 -27.73 25.87
CA ASN A 312 -8.63 -28.00 24.70
C ASN A 312 -8.70 -26.84 23.69
N VAL A 313 -8.10 -25.68 24.00
CA VAL A 313 -8.15 -24.49 23.15
C VAL A 313 -7.27 -24.70 21.92
N LYS A 314 -7.89 -24.55 20.75
CA LYS A 314 -7.26 -24.72 19.43
C LYS A 314 -6.91 -23.39 18.78
N ASP A 315 -7.70 -22.35 19.06
CA ASP A 315 -7.55 -21.01 18.48
C ASP A 315 -7.42 -19.96 19.60
N MET A 316 -6.25 -19.32 19.65
CA MET A 316 -5.93 -18.16 20.49
C MET A 316 -5.51 -16.96 19.63
N SER A 317 -5.87 -16.95 18.34
CA SER A 317 -5.49 -15.86 17.46
C SER A 317 -6.05 -14.53 17.95
N TYR A 318 -5.24 -13.47 17.90
CA TYR A 318 -5.57 -12.14 18.40
C TYR A 318 -5.95 -12.05 19.89
N MET A 319 -5.80 -13.11 20.70
CA MET A 319 -6.37 -13.18 22.06
C MET A 319 -6.00 -11.97 22.94
N PHE A 320 -4.77 -11.47 22.85
CA PHE A 320 -4.26 -10.29 23.56
C PHE A 320 -3.73 -9.22 22.58
N SER A 321 -4.31 -9.15 21.38
CA SER A 321 -3.92 -8.20 20.34
C SER A 321 -4.37 -6.79 20.69
N GLY A 322 -3.48 -5.81 20.57
CA GLY A 322 -3.79 -4.38 20.66
C GLY A 322 -3.96 -3.87 22.09
N ASN A 323 -3.45 -4.61 23.10
CA ASN A 323 -3.57 -4.23 24.51
C ASN A 323 -2.45 -3.25 24.88
N SER A 324 -2.65 -1.97 24.57
CA SER A 324 -1.60 -0.94 24.69
C SER A 324 -1.15 -0.64 26.12
N ASN A 325 -1.95 -1.00 27.13
CA ASN A 325 -1.65 -0.78 28.55
C ASN A 325 -1.14 -2.03 29.27
N LEU A 326 -1.12 -3.20 28.62
CA LEU A 326 -0.87 -4.48 29.28
C LEU A 326 0.60 -4.61 29.68
N THR A 327 0.85 -4.52 30.99
CA THR A 327 2.17 -4.60 31.62
C THR A 327 2.39 -5.88 32.42
N GLY A 328 1.41 -6.79 32.50
CA GLY A 328 1.55 -8.07 33.18
C GLY A 328 0.60 -9.13 32.65
N LEU A 329 1.15 -10.26 32.23
CA LEU A 329 0.40 -11.45 31.82
C LEU A 329 1.18 -12.70 32.22
N ASP A 330 0.60 -13.52 33.08
CA ASP A 330 1.15 -14.81 33.48
C ASP A 330 0.38 -15.96 32.85
N ILE A 331 1.04 -16.68 31.95
CA ILE A 331 0.52 -17.88 31.27
C ILE A 331 1.38 -19.11 31.60
N SER A 332 2.10 -19.09 32.72
CA SER A 332 3.07 -20.14 33.07
C SER A 332 2.45 -21.52 33.29
N ASN A 333 1.19 -21.59 33.73
CA ASN A 333 0.49 -22.85 33.99
C ASN A 333 -0.37 -23.32 32.79
N TRP A 334 -0.37 -22.59 31.68
CA TRP A 334 -1.19 -22.94 30.53
C TRP A 334 -0.65 -24.17 29.80
N ASN A 335 -1.52 -25.16 29.62
CA ASN A 335 -1.26 -26.32 28.76
C ASN A 335 -1.82 -26.05 27.35
N THR A 336 -0.96 -25.79 26.37
CA THR A 336 -1.40 -25.48 24.99
C THR A 336 -1.22 -26.64 24.01
N THR A 337 -1.26 -27.89 24.46
CA THR A 337 -1.06 -29.09 23.61
C THR A 337 -2.09 -29.27 22.47
N SER A 338 -3.19 -28.52 22.49
CA SER A 338 -4.20 -28.49 21.42
C SER A 338 -4.08 -27.28 20.48
N LEU A 339 -3.18 -26.34 20.76
CA LEU A 339 -3.06 -25.06 20.06
C LEU A 339 -2.65 -25.26 18.60
N SER A 340 -3.55 -24.85 17.70
CA SER A 340 -3.35 -24.91 16.25
C SER A 340 -3.15 -23.53 15.62
N ASN A 341 -3.72 -22.48 16.22
CA ASN A 341 -3.66 -21.11 15.72
C ASN A 341 -3.30 -20.13 16.85
N ALA A 342 -2.12 -19.52 16.76
CA ALA A 342 -1.60 -18.49 17.65
C ALA A 342 -1.32 -17.17 16.91
N GLY A 343 -1.88 -17.00 15.71
CA GLY A 343 -1.65 -15.83 14.87
C GLY A 343 -2.03 -14.54 15.60
N TYR A 344 -1.13 -13.56 15.61
CA TYR A 344 -1.33 -12.24 16.17
C TYR A 344 -1.68 -12.22 17.66
N MET A 345 -1.40 -13.29 18.41
CA MET A 345 -1.83 -13.46 19.81
C MET A 345 -1.42 -12.28 20.71
N PHE A 346 -0.22 -11.72 20.53
CA PHE A 346 0.30 -10.56 21.29
C PHE A 346 0.58 -9.35 20.40
N TYR A 347 -0.01 -9.30 19.20
CA TYR A 347 0.21 -8.24 18.23
C TYR A 347 -0.08 -6.85 18.82
N ASN A 348 0.79 -5.87 18.60
CA ASN A 348 0.58 -4.48 19.02
C ASN A 348 0.27 -4.32 20.52
N SER A 349 0.97 -5.11 21.34
CA SER A 349 0.99 -5.00 22.81
C SER A 349 2.39 -4.54 23.24
N PRO A 350 2.75 -3.26 23.03
CA PRO A 350 4.14 -2.77 23.06
C PRO A 350 4.80 -2.78 24.44
N LEU A 351 4.01 -2.96 25.51
CA LEU A 351 4.51 -3.05 26.88
C LEU A 351 4.84 -4.48 27.31
N LEU A 352 4.35 -5.50 26.58
CA LEU A 352 4.72 -6.90 26.82
C LEU A 352 6.15 -7.16 26.36
N ASN A 353 6.95 -7.78 27.23
CA ASN A 353 8.36 -8.08 27.03
C ASN A 353 8.80 -9.28 27.90
N GLU A 354 10.10 -9.58 27.90
CA GLU A 354 10.69 -10.73 28.62
C GLU A 354 10.46 -10.75 30.13
N ASP A 355 10.22 -9.59 30.76
CA ASP A 355 10.06 -9.48 32.21
C ASP A 355 8.60 -9.68 32.67
N ASN A 356 7.63 -9.44 31.78
CA ASN A 356 6.23 -9.32 32.19
C ASN A 356 5.22 -10.17 31.41
N LEU A 357 5.62 -10.76 30.28
CA LEU A 357 4.94 -11.92 29.73
C LEU A 357 5.60 -13.16 30.33
N LYS A 358 4.98 -13.78 31.33
CA LYS A 358 5.55 -14.97 31.99
C LYS A 358 4.98 -16.23 31.38
N GLY A 359 5.84 -17.22 31.12
CA GLY A 359 5.40 -18.52 30.63
C GLY A 359 5.28 -18.64 29.11
N TYR A 360 5.47 -17.57 28.33
CA TYR A 360 5.44 -17.67 26.86
C TYR A 360 6.41 -18.72 26.32
N GLN A 361 7.56 -18.92 26.98
CA GLN A 361 8.54 -19.93 26.58
C GLN A 361 7.99 -21.35 26.68
N ASN A 362 6.95 -21.58 27.50
CA ASN A 362 6.41 -22.91 27.78
C ASN A 362 5.23 -23.29 26.88
N LEU A 363 4.82 -22.41 25.96
CA LEU A 363 3.76 -22.73 25.01
C LEU A 363 4.16 -23.94 24.17
N VAL A 364 3.34 -24.99 24.25
CA VAL A 364 3.47 -26.18 23.39
C VAL A 364 2.90 -25.85 22.01
N THR A 365 3.73 -25.83 20.99
CA THR A 365 3.35 -25.41 19.62
C THR A 365 3.42 -26.53 18.58
N ASN A 366 3.58 -27.78 18.99
CA ASN A 366 3.78 -28.91 18.07
C ASN A 366 2.61 -29.17 17.11
N LYS A 367 1.41 -28.63 17.36
CA LYS A 367 0.26 -28.66 16.43
C LYS A 367 -0.01 -27.32 15.74
N THR A 368 0.73 -26.26 16.11
CA THR A 368 0.50 -24.91 15.62
C THR A 368 0.91 -24.80 14.15
N THR A 369 -0.04 -24.38 13.31
CA THR A 369 0.19 -24.15 11.87
C THR A 369 0.30 -22.67 11.55
N ASN A 370 -0.33 -21.81 12.36
CA ASN A 370 -0.30 -20.36 12.21
C ASN A 370 0.28 -19.69 13.47
N MET A 371 1.37 -18.95 13.28
CA MET A 371 1.98 -18.05 14.28
C MET A 371 2.27 -16.66 13.69
N GLU A 372 1.60 -16.33 12.58
CA GLU A 372 1.80 -15.07 11.87
C GLU A 372 1.63 -13.88 12.83
N GLY A 373 2.57 -12.94 12.83
CA GLY A 373 2.44 -11.71 13.63
C GLY A 373 2.37 -11.90 15.15
N MET A 374 2.64 -13.10 15.70
CA MET A 374 2.41 -13.42 17.11
C MET A 374 3.07 -12.43 18.07
N PHE A 375 4.28 -11.96 17.74
CA PHE A 375 5.06 -11.03 18.57
C PHE A 375 5.28 -9.66 17.91
N SER A 376 4.60 -9.36 16.80
CA SER A 376 4.70 -8.06 16.10
C SER A 376 4.34 -6.88 17.02
N PHE A 377 5.14 -5.81 16.96
CA PHE A 377 4.97 -4.58 17.72
C PHE A 377 4.89 -4.79 19.25
N THR A 378 5.68 -5.72 19.78
CA THR A 378 5.89 -5.96 21.21
C THR A 378 7.14 -5.24 21.72
N GLY A 379 7.36 -5.30 23.04
CA GLY A 379 8.45 -4.64 23.76
C GLY A 379 9.68 -5.52 24.02
N PHE A 380 9.75 -6.73 23.47
CA PHE A 380 10.86 -7.67 23.70
C PHE A 380 12.21 -7.09 23.28
N LYS A 381 13.25 -7.30 24.09
CA LYS A 381 14.66 -7.08 23.67
C LYS A 381 15.35 -8.39 23.34
N THR A 382 15.12 -9.40 24.17
CA THR A 382 15.53 -10.79 23.92
C THR A 382 14.31 -11.67 24.08
N ILE A 383 14.01 -12.48 23.06
CA ILE A 383 12.91 -13.43 23.13
C ILE A 383 13.44 -14.87 23.06
N ASP A 384 13.08 -15.69 24.04
CA ASP A 384 13.45 -17.10 24.09
C ASP A 384 12.31 -18.00 23.63
N LEU A 385 12.46 -18.55 22.43
CA LEU A 385 11.55 -19.48 21.79
C LEU A 385 12.22 -20.86 21.59
N SER A 386 13.26 -21.19 22.36
CA SER A 386 14.01 -22.45 22.25
C SER A 386 13.17 -23.71 22.38
N LYS A 387 12.04 -23.63 23.09
CA LYS A 387 11.10 -24.74 23.31
C LYS A 387 10.00 -24.85 22.26
N TYR A 388 9.89 -23.88 21.34
CA TYR A 388 8.85 -23.90 20.31
C TYR A 388 9.15 -24.99 19.29
N ASP A 389 8.16 -25.82 18.98
CA ASP A 389 8.20 -26.71 17.83
C ASP A 389 7.48 -26.06 16.65
N THR A 390 8.23 -25.65 15.63
CA THR A 390 7.68 -24.99 14.44
C THR A 390 7.50 -25.92 13.24
N SER A 391 7.60 -27.25 13.41
CA SER A 391 7.60 -28.20 12.27
C SER A 391 6.35 -28.13 11.40
N ASN A 392 5.21 -27.72 11.97
CA ASN A 392 3.92 -27.62 11.30
C ASN A 392 3.58 -26.20 10.84
N VAL A 393 4.41 -25.21 11.17
CA VAL A 393 4.19 -23.81 10.81
C VAL A 393 4.43 -23.62 9.31
N THR A 394 3.45 -23.05 8.63
CA THR A 394 3.47 -22.85 7.17
C THR A 394 3.86 -21.42 6.76
N SER A 395 3.82 -20.47 7.70
CA SER A 395 4.13 -19.06 7.49
C SER A 395 4.81 -18.48 8.72
N LEU A 396 5.93 -17.79 8.52
CA LEU A 396 6.59 -16.96 9.53
C LEU A 396 6.29 -15.47 9.30
N SER A 397 5.29 -15.16 8.49
CA SER A 397 5.01 -13.79 8.12
C SER A 397 4.72 -12.91 9.34
N TYR A 398 5.20 -11.67 9.28
CA TYR A 398 5.05 -10.66 10.34
C TYR A 398 5.55 -11.08 11.74
N LEU A 399 6.18 -12.24 11.94
CA LEU A 399 6.36 -12.80 13.29
C LEU A 399 6.95 -11.79 14.31
N PHE A 400 7.93 -10.99 13.88
CA PHE A 400 8.56 -9.92 14.68
C PHE A 400 8.49 -8.53 14.01
N ASN A 401 7.54 -8.32 13.10
CA ASN A 401 7.45 -7.06 12.36
C ASN A 401 7.21 -5.88 13.31
N GLY A 402 8.04 -4.84 13.18
CA GLY A 402 7.91 -3.61 13.95
C GLY A 402 8.51 -3.64 15.35
N ASP A 403 9.13 -4.74 15.77
CA ASP A 403 9.75 -4.88 17.10
C ASP A 403 11.08 -4.12 17.20
N LYS A 404 10.99 -2.79 17.35
CA LYS A 404 12.15 -1.91 17.38
C LYS A 404 13.07 -2.13 18.59
N SER A 405 12.59 -2.74 19.68
CA SER A 405 13.43 -3.07 20.84
C SER A 405 14.19 -4.38 20.66
N LEU A 406 13.76 -5.25 19.75
CA LEU A 406 14.26 -6.61 19.61
C LEU A 406 15.69 -6.61 19.09
N LYS A 407 16.60 -7.23 19.85
CA LYS A 407 18.03 -7.35 19.54
C LYS A 407 18.48 -8.79 19.35
N LYS A 408 17.83 -9.74 20.04
CA LYS A 408 18.19 -11.16 20.05
C LYS A 408 16.96 -12.06 20.05
N ILE A 409 17.04 -13.15 19.31
CA ILE A 409 16.09 -14.27 19.34
C ILE A 409 16.88 -15.51 19.72
N ILE A 410 16.35 -16.33 20.63
CA ILE A 410 16.88 -17.66 20.95
C ILE A 410 15.86 -18.67 20.42
N GLY A 411 16.28 -19.59 19.55
CA GLY A 411 15.33 -20.51 18.92
C GLY A 411 15.96 -21.53 17.99
N ASN A 412 15.32 -22.70 17.91
CA ASN A 412 15.67 -23.78 16.99
C ASN A 412 14.49 -24.10 16.06
N PHE A 413 14.22 -23.21 15.10
CA PHE A 413 13.06 -23.31 14.24
C PHE A 413 13.27 -24.39 13.16
N LYS A 414 12.27 -25.25 13.00
CA LYS A 414 12.13 -26.21 11.90
C LYS A 414 11.29 -25.57 10.81
N THR A 415 11.89 -25.17 9.69
CA THR A 415 11.22 -24.37 8.65
C THR A 415 10.82 -25.15 7.40
N GLY A 416 10.98 -26.48 7.37
CA GLY A 416 10.73 -27.31 6.18
C GLY A 416 9.28 -27.33 5.65
N SER A 417 8.34 -26.72 6.38
CA SER A 417 6.93 -26.52 5.98
C SER A 417 6.62 -25.07 5.58
N VAL A 418 7.55 -24.13 5.81
CA VAL A 418 7.33 -22.68 5.62
C VAL A 418 7.31 -22.33 4.14
N THR A 419 6.30 -21.55 3.75
CA THR A 419 6.08 -21.09 2.37
C THR A 419 6.17 -19.57 2.22
N SER A 420 6.01 -18.81 3.30
CA SER A 420 6.20 -17.35 3.33
C SER A 420 6.95 -16.91 4.58
N MET A 421 7.83 -15.93 4.40
CA MET A 421 8.56 -15.22 5.46
C MET A 421 8.33 -13.70 5.35
N ASP A 422 7.22 -13.28 4.73
CA ASP A 422 6.96 -11.88 4.43
C ASP A 422 6.95 -11.05 5.71
N TYR A 423 7.65 -9.92 5.73
CA TYR A 423 7.75 -9.01 6.88
C TYR A 423 8.35 -9.61 8.16
N ALA A 424 8.85 -10.86 8.18
CA ALA A 424 9.18 -11.58 9.42
C ALA A 424 10.07 -10.79 10.40
N PHE A 425 11.03 -10.00 9.92
CA PHE A 425 11.94 -9.19 10.73
C PHE A 425 11.90 -7.70 10.39
N ARG A 426 10.89 -7.23 9.66
CA ARG A 426 10.84 -5.84 9.19
C ARG A 426 10.89 -4.85 10.35
N ASN A 427 11.69 -3.79 10.22
CA ASN A 427 11.87 -2.73 11.22
C ASN A 427 12.33 -3.22 12.61
N THR A 428 13.11 -4.30 12.68
CA THR A 428 13.73 -4.78 13.92
C THR A 428 15.15 -4.26 14.09
N ASN A 429 15.62 -4.16 15.34
CA ASN A 429 17.02 -3.81 15.67
C ASN A 429 17.87 -5.06 15.97
N LEU A 430 17.55 -6.20 15.33
CA LEU A 430 18.26 -7.45 15.48
C LEU A 430 19.75 -7.25 15.16
N SER A 431 20.60 -7.55 16.13
CA SER A 431 22.05 -7.34 16.04
C SER A 431 22.85 -8.51 16.61
N ASP A 432 22.24 -9.31 17.49
CA ASP A 432 22.79 -10.58 17.98
C ASP A 432 21.95 -11.74 17.42
N LEU A 433 22.53 -12.48 16.48
CA LEU A 433 21.92 -13.67 15.87
C LEU A 433 22.42 -14.97 16.51
N SER A 434 23.21 -14.90 17.59
CA SER A 434 23.63 -16.08 18.33
C SER A 434 22.43 -16.82 18.90
N GLU A 435 22.49 -18.16 18.89
CA GLU A 435 21.43 -19.04 19.39
C GLU A 435 20.13 -19.01 18.58
N PHE A 436 20.12 -18.34 17.42
CA PHE A 436 19.06 -18.46 16.42
C PHE A 436 19.58 -19.25 15.22
N ASN A 437 19.01 -20.43 14.99
CA ASN A 437 19.48 -21.41 14.00
C ASN A 437 19.25 -21.02 12.52
N LEU A 438 19.37 -19.73 12.15
CA LEU A 438 19.07 -19.20 10.81
C LEU A 438 19.82 -19.91 9.67
N ALA A 439 21.06 -20.34 9.91
CA ALA A 439 21.87 -21.06 8.93
C ALA A 439 21.39 -22.50 8.68
N ASP A 440 20.56 -23.06 9.57
CA ASP A 440 20.03 -24.42 9.47
C ASP A 440 18.60 -24.45 8.88
N TRP A 441 18.04 -23.29 8.54
CA TRP A 441 16.68 -23.19 8.01
C TRP A 441 16.58 -23.85 6.63
N ASP A 442 15.64 -24.81 6.51
CA ASP A 442 15.21 -25.30 5.20
C ASP A 442 14.25 -24.30 4.55
N THR A 443 14.74 -23.55 3.58
CA THR A 443 13.96 -22.54 2.84
C THR A 443 13.46 -23.06 1.49
N SER A 444 13.62 -24.34 1.19
CA SER A 444 13.35 -24.91 -0.14
C SER A 444 11.91 -24.77 -0.63
N LYS A 445 10.95 -24.55 0.28
CA LYS A 445 9.53 -24.33 -0.04
C LYS A 445 9.09 -22.87 0.04
N VAL A 446 9.97 -21.96 0.48
CA VAL A 446 9.65 -20.54 0.60
C VAL A 446 9.44 -19.96 -0.80
N LYS A 447 8.29 -19.31 -0.98
CA LYS A 447 7.88 -18.68 -2.25
C LYS A 447 8.00 -17.16 -2.20
N SER A 448 7.92 -16.56 -1.01
CA SER A 448 7.92 -15.12 -0.81
C SER A 448 8.76 -14.72 0.40
N MET A 449 9.60 -13.70 0.20
CA MET A 449 10.41 -13.02 1.22
C MET A 449 10.20 -11.50 1.16
N SER A 450 8.98 -11.09 0.84
CA SER A 450 8.61 -9.68 0.68
C SER A 450 8.83 -8.95 2.00
N TYR A 451 9.61 -7.86 2.00
CA TYR A 451 9.94 -7.06 3.19
C TYR A 451 10.65 -7.80 4.34
N THR A 452 11.06 -9.07 4.19
CA THR A 452 11.54 -9.92 5.30
C THR A 452 12.61 -9.25 6.16
N PHE A 453 13.60 -8.60 5.54
CA PHE A 453 14.72 -7.92 6.23
C PHE A 453 14.70 -6.40 6.07
N SER A 454 13.57 -5.82 5.64
CA SER A 454 13.47 -4.39 5.40
C SER A 454 13.69 -3.58 6.69
N ASN A 455 14.55 -2.58 6.64
CA ASN A 455 14.95 -1.73 7.76
C ASN A 455 15.42 -2.52 9.00
N THR A 456 16.16 -3.61 8.79
CA THR A 456 16.77 -4.38 9.89
C THR A 456 18.10 -3.79 10.33
N GLY A 457 18.44 -3.99 11.61
CA GLY A 457 19.75 -3.68 12.21
C GLY A 457 20.82 -4.77 12.06
N ILE A 458 20.60 -5.77 11.19
CA ILE A 458 21.47 -6.95 11.08
C ILE A 458 22.84 -6.55 10.50
N PRO A 459 23.96 -6.82 11.19
CA PRO A 459 25.29 -6.44 10.71
C PRO A 459 25.93 -7.49 9.77
N ASP A 460 25.56 -8.77 9.89
CA ASP A 460 26.10 -9.87 9.09
C ASP A 460 25.00 -10.81 8.59
N PHE A 461 24.93 -10.98 7.27
CA PHE A 461 23.99 -11.85 6.55
C PHE A 461 24.62 -13.19 6.12
N SER A 462 25.75 -13.60 6.72
CA SER A 462 26.47 -14.84 6.37
C SER A 462 25.61 -16.11 6.40
N PHE A 463 24.55 -16.14 7.22
CA PHE A 463 23.59 -17.26 7.29
C PHE A 463 22.85 -17.52 5.97
N LEU A 464 22.66 -16.51 5.11
CA LEU A 464 21.95 -16.64 3.83
C LEU A 464 22.66 -17.55 2.81
N LYS A 465 23.95 -17.84 2.99
CA LYS A 465 24.74 -18.72 2.08
C LYS A 465 24.20 -20.15 2.01
N SER A 466 23.52 -20.58 3.07
CA SER A 466 22.97 -21.93 3.21
C SER A 466 21.54 -22.07 2.66
N TRP A 467 20.89 -20.94 2.36
CA TRP A 467 19.47 -20.91 2.02
C TRP A 467 19.22 -21.41 0.60
N LYS A 468 18.20 -22.24 0.45
CA LYS A 468 17.72 -22.78 -0.82
C LYS A 468 16.62 -21.88 -1.37
N THR A 469 16.87 -21.18 -2.48
CA THR A 469 15.97 -20.13 -2.98
C THR A 469 15.26 -20.45 -4.29
N GLY A 470 15.49 -21.63 -4.89
CA GLY A 470 14.91 -22.01 -6.19
C GLY A 470 13.38 -22.16 -6.26
N SER A 471 12.67 -21.89 -5.16
CA SER A 471 11.20 -21.80 -5.10
C SER A 471 10.69 -20.35 -4.96
N LEU A 472 11.58 -19.37 -4.76
CA LEU A 472 11.22 -17.97 -4.61
C LEU A 472 10.60 -17.42 -5.89
N THR A 473 9.49 -16.70 -5.72
CA THR A 473 8.77 -16.01 -6.79
C THR A 473 8.66 -14.51 -6.54
N ASN A 474 8.88 -14.06 -5.30
CA ASN A 474 8.74 -12.67 -4.86
C ASN A 474 9.86 -12.28 -3.87
N MET A 475 10.62 -11.24 -4.23
CA MET A 475 11.68 -10.62 -3.41
C MET A 475 11.46 -9.11 -3.24
N ASN A 476 10.21 -8.66 -3.31
CA ASN A 476 9.88 -7.24 -3.18
C ASN A 476 10.37 -6.69 -1.83
N THR A 477 11.14 -5.60 -1.88
CA THR A 477 11.55 -4.85 -0.68
C THR A 477 12.32 -5.68 0.36
N THR A 478 12.82 -6.88 0.01
CA THR A 478 13.40 -7.84 0.99
C THR A 478 14.53 -7.24 1.81
N PHE A 479 15.44 -6.49 1.18
CA PHE A 479 16.63 -5.87 1.77
C PHE A 479 16.59 -4.35 1.67
N SER A 480 15.40 -3.75 1.62
CA SER A 480 15.28 -2.30 1.54
C SER A 480 15.64 -1.64 2.87
N GLY A 481 16.39 -0.54 2.83
CA GLY A 481 16.70 0.26 4.00
C GLY A 481 17.68 -0.40 4.98
N ILE A 482 18.55 -1.29 4.50
CA ILE A 482 19.62 -1.87 5.34
C ILE A 482 20.57 -0.77 5.81
N THR A 483 20.78 -0.72 7.13
CA THR A 483 21.53 0.35 7.81
C THR A 483 22.84 -0.10 8.45
N SER A 484 23.13 -1.40 8.51
CA SER A 484 24.26 -1.93 9.29
C SER A 484 25.25 -2.80 8.48
N ALA A 485 24.78 -3.58 7.51
CA ALA A 485 25.64 -4.42 6.68
C ALA A 485 26.24 -3.64 5.50
N THR A 486 27.48 -3.97 5.11
CA THR A 486 28.14 -3.39 3.91
C THR A 486 28.02 -4.25 2.66
N THR A 487 27.60 -5.51 2.81
CA THR A 487 27.34 -6.44 1.71
C THR A 487 26.38 -7.54 2.17
N ILE A 488 25.80 -8.26 1.21
CA ILE A 488 24.89 -9.40 1.45
C ILE A 488 25.35 -10.55 0.53
N PRO A 489 25.64 -11.76 1.06
CA PRO A 489 26.23 -12.86 0.28
C PRO A 489 25.16 -13.61 -0.53
N LEU A 490 24.81 -13.09 -1.71
CA LEU A 490 23.71 -13.58 -2.55
C LEU A 490 24.16 -14.30 -3.83
N GLN A 491 25.45 -14.57 -3.99
CA GLN A 491 26.02 -15.09 -5.25
C GLN A 491 25.51 -16.48 -5.64
N ASP A 492 25.11 -17.27 -4.64
CA ASP A 492 24.66 -18.67 -4.80
C ASP A 492 23.12 -18.79 -4.79
N TRP A 493 22.40 -17.66 -4.76
CA TRP A 493 20.94 -17.67 -4.78
C TRP A 493 20.40 -17.99 -6.18
N ASP A 494 19.60 -19.06 -6.29
CA ASP A 494 18.74 -19.31 -7.44
C ASP A 494 17.52 -18.38 -7.39
N VAL A 495 17.46 -17.43 -8.31
CA VAL A 495 16.36 -16.46 -8.48
C VAL A 495 15.60 -16.67 -9.79
N SER A 496 15.81 -17.80 -10.48
CA SER A 496 15.28 -18.09 -11.83
C SER A 496 13.75 -18.07 -11.92
N LYS A 497 13.04 -18.20 -10.79
CA LYS A 497 11.57 -18.14 -10.70
C LYS A 497 11.03 -16.82 -10.15
N VAL A 498 11.90 -15.90 -9.73
CA VAL A 498 11.49 -14.62 -9.15
C VAL A 498 10.92 -13.73 -10.24
N THR A 499 9.69 -13.26 -10.00
CA THR A 499 8.95 -12.40 -10.93
C THR A 499 8.96 -10.93 -10.51
N SER A 500 9.28 -10.63 -9.26
CA SER A 500 9.25 -9.26 -8.72
C SER A 500 10.46 -9.00 -7.82
N PHE A 501 11.26 -8.01 -8.22
CA PHE A 501 12.44 -7.49 -7.52
C PHE A 501 12.25 -6.01 -7.11
N SER A 502 10.99 -5.54 -7.08
CA SER A 502 10.71 -4.13 -6.84
C SER A 502 11.21 -3.72 -5.46
N ASN A 503 11.98 -2.63 -5.41
CA ASN A 503 12.58 -2.08 -4.18
C ASN A 503 13.50 -3.05 -3.42
N THR A 504 13.95 -4.17 -3.99
CA THR A 504 14.67 -5.23 -3.22
C THR A 504 15.81 -4.68 -2.37
N PHE A 505 16.61 -3.75 -2.88
CA PHE A 505 17.72 -3.12 -2.14
C PHE A 505 17.49 -1.64 -1.82
N SER A 506 16.41 -1.03 -2.31
CA SER A 506 16.13 0.40 -2.19
C SER A 506 16.45 1.00 -0.82
N ASN A 507 17.13 2.13 -0.81
CA ASN A 507 17.57 2.87 0.38
C ASN A 507 18.59 2.11 1.26
N ALA A 508 19.24 1.07 0.76
CA ALA A 508 20.31 0.37 1.48
C ALA A 508 21.64 1.12 1.38
N LYS A 509 21.66 2.33 1.97
CA LYS A 509 22.75 3.31 1.87
C LYS A 509 24.10 2.85 2.43
N THR A 510 24.16 1.73 3.12
CA THR A 510 25.39 1.17 3.71
C THR A 510 26.05 0.10 2.86
N LEU A 511 25.32 -0.47 1.87
CA LEU A 511 25.89 -1.46 0.97
C LEU A 511 26.92 -0.83 0.03
N THR A 512 28.14 -1.36 0.05
CA THR A 512 29.22 -0.93 -0.85
C THR A 512 29.44 -1.91 -2.00
N SER A 513 28.93 -3.15 -1.89
CA SER A 513 29.04 -4.19 -2.90
C SER A 513 27.90 -5.21 -2.83
N LEU A 514 27.50 -5.72 -4.00
CA LEU A 514 26.46 -6.75 -4.15
C LEU A 514 26.90 -7.80 -5.19
N PRO A 515 27.10 -9.07 -4.78
CA PRO A 515 27.54 -10.12 -5.70
C PRO A 515 26.34 -10.79 -6.40
N ILE A 516 25.68 -10.05 -7.31
CA ILE A 516 24.43 -10.46 -7.98
C ILE A 516 24.56 -10.67 -9.50
N GLY A 517 25.79 -10.59 -10.02
CA GLY A 517 26.07 -10.72 -11.46
C GLY A 517 25.80 -12.13 -12.02
N SER A 518 25.62 -13.16 -11.19
CA SER A 518 25.30 -14.53 -11.60
C SER A 518 23.79 -14.84 -11.67
N TRP A 519 22.92 -13.88 -11.31
CA TRP A 519 21.48 -14.11 -11.22
C TRP A 519 20.82 -14.37 -12.58
N ASP A 520 20.02 -15.44 -12.66
CA ASP A 520 19.09 -15.66 -13.78
C ASP A 520 17.80 -14.86 -13.58
N THR A 521 17.71 -13.73 -14.27
CA THR A 521 16.57 -12.81 -14.17
C THR A 521 15.49 -13.02 -15.24
N ALA A 522 15.56 -14.10 -16.05
CA ALA A 522 14.70 -14.27 -17.22
C ALA A 522 13.19 -14.29 -16.90
N SER A 523 12.80 -14.67 -15.67
CA SER A 523 11.40 -14.68 -15.21
C SER A 523 10.89 -13.35 -14.66
N ALA A 524 11.77 -12.35 -14.50
CA ALA A 524 11.42 -11.08 -13.89
C ALA A 524 10.38 -10.30 -14.71
N LYS A 525 9.43 -9.68 -14.00
CA LYS A 525 8.37 -8.82 -14.54
C LYS A 525 8.47 -7.38 -14.03
N SER A 526 8.86 -7.19 -12.76
CA SER A 526 9.10 -5.86 -12.19
C SER A 526 10.45 -5.79 -11.49
N MET A 527 11.17 -4.69 -11.73
CA MET A 527 12.44 -4.33 -11.11
C MET A 527 12.44 -2.85 -10.66
N SER A 528 11.26 -2.24 -10.52
CA SER A 528 11.17 -0.83 -10.19
C SER A 528 11.79 -0.51 -8.84
N ASN A 529 12.52 0.59 -8.80
CA ASN A 529 13.24 1.11 -7.65
C ASN A 529 14.24 0.14 -7.00
N MET A 530 14.67 -0.92 -7.69
CA MET A 530 15.44 -2.01 -7.08
C MET A 530 16.66 -1.52 -6.28
N PHE A 531 17.38 -0.52 -6.80
CA PHE A 531 18.59 0.08 -6.20
C PHE A 531 18.43 1.57 -5.88
N THR A 532 17.19 2.07 -5.81
CA THR A 532 16.97 3.52 -5.63
C THR A 532 17.56 3.99 -4.31
N ASN A 533 18.30 5.09 -4.33
CA ASN A 533 19.00 5.69 -3.17
C ASN A 533 20.11 4.81 -2.57
N ASP A 534 20.66 3.84 -3.31
CA ASP A 534 21.78 3.00 -2.84
C ASP A 534 23.13 3.70 -3.07
N GLY A 535 23.28 4.87 -2.44
CA GLY A 535 24.34 5.83 -2.72
C GLY A 535 25.76 5.41 -2.33
N SER A 536 26.01 4.20 -1.82
CA SER A 536 27.36 3.72 -1.44
C SER A 536 27.96 2.71 -2.41
N ILE A 537 27.16 2.15 -3.33
CA ILE A 537 27.64 1.21 -4.34
C ILE A 537 28.36 1.99 -5.44
N SER A 538 29.63 1.69 -5.70
CA SER A 538 30.42 2.36 -6.74
C SER A 538 30.44 1.62 -8.07
N SER A 539 30.21 0.31 -8.06
CA SER A 539 30.14 -0.53 -9.26
C SER A 539 29.14 -1.64 -9.01
N LEU A 540 28.35 -1.97 -10.03
CA LEU A 540 27.30 -2.97 -9.97
C LEU A 540 27.33 -3.82 -11.25
N ASP A 541 27.54 -5.12 -11.09
CA ASP A 541 27.52 -6.05 -12.21
C ASP A 541 26.10 -6.57 -12.45
N VAL A 542 25.51 -6.11 -13.55
CA VAL A 542 24.22 -6.57 -14.10
C VAL A 542 24.35 -7.02 -15.56
N SER A 543 25.58 -7.19 -16.04
CA SER A 543 25.89 -7.36 -17.46
C SER A 543 25.32 -8.66 -18.05
N SER A 544 25.12 -9.70 -17.23
CA SER A 544 24.59 -11.00 -17.64
C SER A 544 23.06 -11.09 -17.63
N TRP A 545 22.37 -10.09 -17.08
CA TRP A 545 20.95 -10.19 -16.77
C TRP A 545 20.09 -10.24 -18.04
N ASN A 546 19.16 -11.19 -18.07
CA ASN A 546 18.11 -11.24 -19.08
C ASN A 546 16.87 -10.49 -18.56
N THR A 547 16.57 -9.33 -19.14
CA THR A 547 15.45 -8.48 -18.72
C THR A 547 14.30 -8.43 -19.72
N SER A 548 14.28 -9.30 -20.73
CA SER A 548 13.29 -9.27 -21.84
C SER A 548 11.83 -9.43 -21.42
N ASN A 549 11.59 -9.97 -20.22
CA ASN A 549 10.24 -10.14 -19.68
C ASN A 549 9.77 -9.01 -18.77
N VAL A 550 10.67 -8.09 -18.38
CA VAL A 550 10.40 -7.00 -17.44
C VAL A 550 9.53 -5.94 -18.11
N THR A 551 8.48 -5.53 -17.40
CA THR A 551 7.53 -4.50 -17.83
C THR A 551 7.63 -3.21 -17.04
N ASP A 552 8.45 -3.18 -15.97
CA ASP A 552 8.62 -2.01 -15.10
C ASP A 552 10.06 -1.92 -14.56
N PHE A 553 10.77 -0.88 -15.02
CA PHE A 553 12.13 -0.48 -14.63
C PHE A 553 12.13 0.90 -13.94
N ASN A 554 10.97 1.47 -13.59
CA ASN A 554 10.89 2.83 -13.08
C ASN A 554 11.90 3.05 -11.95
N SER A 555 12.77 4.05 -12.11
CA SER A 555 13.76 4.46 -11.10
C SER A 555 14.75 3.37 -10.65
N ILE A 556 14.97 2.28 -11.41
CA ILE A 556 15.77 1.13 -10.99
C ILE A 556 17.16 1.49 -10.40
N PHE A 557 17.88 2.46 -10.99
CA PHE A 557 19.18 2.94 -10.51
C PHE A 557 19.13 4.37 -9.96
N SER A 558 17.95 4.96 -9.78
CA SER A 558 17.81 6.36 -9.39
C SER A 558 18.53 6.69 -8.08
N SER A 559 19.30 7.79 -8.09
CA SER A 559 19.98 8.36 -6.94
C SER A 559 21.05 7.44 -6.35
N MET A 560 21.68 6.61 -7.19
CA MET A 560 22.90 5.87 -6.86
C MET A 560 24.12 6.81 -7.00
N THR A 561 24.22 7.79 -6.10
CA THR A 561 25.13 8.95 -6.24
C THR A 561 26.62 8.60 -6.33
N ASN A 562 27.06 7.41 -5.89
CA ASN A 562 28.44 6.94 -6.01
C ASN A 562 28.67 5.94 -7.15
N LEU A 563 27.63 5.51 -7.87
CA LEU A 563 27.76 4.56 -8.97
C LEU A 563 28.59 5.20 -10.08
N GLN A 564 29.69 4.55 -10.46
CA GLN A 564 30.67 5.08 -11.41
C GLN A 564 30.54 4.45 -12.81
N THR A 565 30.23 3.16 -12.85
CA THR A 565 30.23 2.37 -14.08
C THR A 565 29.01 1.47 -14.14
N LEU A 566 28.39 1.36 -15.32
CA LEU A 566 27.27 0.44 -15.52
C LEU A 566 27.26 -0.14 -16.95
N ASP A 567 27.15 -1.47 -17.06
CA ASP A 567 27.01 -2.16 -18.33
C ASP A 567 25.59 -2.71 -18.50
N LEU A 568 24.85 -2.13 -19.44
CA LEU A 568 23.48 -2.49 -19.81
C LEU A 568 23.41 -3.07 -21.22
N SER A 569 24.50 -3.64 -21.76
CA SER A 569 24.53 -4.14 -23.15
C SER A 569 23.49 -5.24 -23.42
N ASN A 570 23.14 -6.02 -22.41
CA ASN A 570 22.18 -7.12 -22.49
C ASN A 570 20.76 -6.76 -22.01
N PHE A 571 20.54 -5.53 -21.56
CA PHE A 571 19.21 -5.11 -21.10
C PHE A 571 18.22 -4.97 -22.27
N ASP A 572 17.00 -5.43 -22.04
CA ASP A 572 15.87 -5.31 -22.95
C ASP A 572 14.72 -4.59 -22.25
N THR A 573 14.59 -3.28 -22.51
CA THR A 573 13.52 -2.45 -21.93
C THR A 573 12.36 -2.25 -22.90
N THR A 574 12.40 -2.90 -24.07
CA THR A 574 11.42 -2.70 -25.16
C THR A 574 10.00 -3.03 -24.73
N LYS A 575 9.82 -4.10 -23.94
CA LYS A 575 8.51 -4.52 -23.44
C LYS A 575 7.93 -3.51 -22.46
N ALA A 576 8.73 -3.04 -21.49
CA ALA A 576 8.33 -2.00 -20.55
C ALA A 576 7.96 -0.68 -21.27
N ALA A 577 8.76 -0.29 -22.26
CA ALA A 577 8.45 0.86 -23.12
C ALA A 577 7.14 0.66 -23.90
N ALA A 578 6.89 -0.52 -24.48
CA ALA A 578 5.68 -0.76 -25.27
C ALA A 578 4.38 -0.76 -24.44
N THR A 579 4.40 -1.28 -23.20
CA THR A 579 3.24 -1.25 -22.29
C THR A 579 2.79 0.16 -21.90
N ALA A 580 3.66 1.16 -22.12
CA ALA A 580 3.46 2.53 -21.70
C ALA A 580 2.77 3.43 -22.75
N ASP A 581 2.50 2.91 -23.95
CA ASP A 581 1.81 3.63 -25.04
C ASP A 581 0.33 3.23 -25.17
N ALA A 582 -0.29 2.74 -24.08
CA ALA A 582 -1.71 2.43 -24.07
C ALA A 582 -2.53 3.70 -24.37
N ILE A 583 -3.08 3.76 -25.58
CA ILE A 583 -4.04 4.79 -25.98
C ILE A 583 -5.28 4.59 -25.12
N ASP A 584 -5.63 5.60 -24.32
CA ASP A 584 -6.97 5.68 -23.78
C ASP A 584 -7.94 5.81 -24.96
N ALA A 585 -8.61 4.70 -25.27
CA ALA A 585 -9.55 4.59 -26.38
C ALA A 585 -10.73 5.59 -26.29
N THR A 586 -10.90 6.27 -25.15
CA THR A 586 -11.95 7.26 -24.90
C THR A 586 -11.48 8.71 -24.99
N THR A 587 -10.17 9.01 -24.85
CA THR A 587 -9.68 10.39 -24.76
C THR A 587 -8.63 10.80 -25.80
N THR A 588 -8.19 9.90 -26.68
CA THR A 588 -7.07 10.10 -27.65
C THR A 588 -5.77 10.62 -27.00
N LYS A 589 -5.69 10.60 -25.67
CA LYS A 589 -4.55 11.06 -24.89
C LYS A 589 -3.61 9.88 -24.67
N VAL A 590 -2.38 10.00 -25.14
CA VAL A 590 -1.31 9.09 -24.73
C VAL A 590 -0.99 9.43 -23.28
N THR A 591 -1.43 8.60 -22.35
CA THR A 591 -0.94 8.67 -20.98
C THR A 591 0.41 7.96 -20.98
N LYS A 592 1.50 8.73 -21.11
CA LYS A 592 2.86 8.17 -21.13
C LYS A 592 3.09 7.42 -19.82
N ALA A 593 3.13 6.08 -19.85
CA ALA A 593 3.37 5.34 -18.62
C ALA A 593 4.83 5.46 -18.17
N THR A 594 5.02 5.49 -16.85
CA THR A 594 6.26 5.84 -16.15
C THR A 594 7.22 4.66 -15.97
N ASN A 595 6.98 3.53 -16.64
CA ASN A 595 7.63 2.24 -16.40
C ASN A 595 9.12 2.19 -16.80
N VAL A 596 9.62 3.17 -17.54
CA VAL A 596 11.05 3.33 -17.88
C VAL A 596 11.53 4.76 -17.62
N ASP A 597 10.83 5.47 -16.73
CA ASP A 597 11.21 6.82 -16.32
C ASP A 597 12.25 6.76 -15.19
N ASN A 598 13.02 7.84 -15.08
CA ASN A 598 13.97 8.09 -13.98
C ASN A 598 15.02 7.00 -13.74
N ILE A 599 15.31 6.16 -14.75
CA ILE A 599 16.26 5.03 -14.62
C ILE A 599 17.59 5.50 -14.01
N PHE A 600 18.09 6.68 -14.41
CA PHE A 600 19.38 7.24 -13.98
C PHE A 600 19.25 8.57 -13.21
N ALA A 601 18.07 8.86 -12.67
CA ALA A 601 17.81 10.17 -12.09
C ALA A 601 18.74 10.43 -10.89
N ASN A 602 19.50 11.54 -10.90
CA ASN A 602 20.46 11.94 -9.87
C ASN A 602 21.68 11.02 -9.69
N ASP A 603 22.06 10.23 -10.70
CA ASP A 603 23.29 9.43 -10.68
C ASP A 603 24.50 10.30 -11.07
N THR A 604 24.96 11.14 -10.15
CA THR A 604 25.92 12.23 -10.45
C THR A 604 27.36 11.77 -10.68
N SER A 605 27.72 10.55 -10.26
CA SER A 605 29.08 10.01 -10.41
C SER A 605 29.23 9.02 -11.56
N LEU A 606 28.14 8.73 -12.29
CA LEU A 606 28.14 7.77 -13.39
C LEU A 606 28.91 8.38 -14.56
N TRP A 607 30.15 7.92 -14.74
CA TRP A 607 31.06 8.45 -15.76
C TRP A 607 31.29 7.50 -16.93
N LYS A 608 30.93 6.21 -16.78
CA LYS A 608 30.99 5.20 -17.85
C LYS A 608 29.68 4.42 -17.90
N ILE A 609 29.04 4.39 -19.08
CA ILE A 609 27.85 3.59 -19.33
C ILE A 609 27.94 2.88 -20.68
N LYS A 610 27.59 1.59 -20.71
CA LYS A 610 27.44 0.82 -21.95
C LYS A 610 25.96 0.50 -22.18
N LEU A 611 25.44 0.91 -23.34
CA LEU A 611 24.03 0.75 -23.69
C LEU A 611 23.88 -0.22 -24.86
N GLY A 612 22.91 -1.13 -24.76
CA GLY A 612 22.66 -2.19 -25.73
C GLY A 612 21.55 -1.90 -26.76
N PRO A 613 21.39 -2.77 -27.78
CA PRO A 613 20.43 -2.58 -28.87
C PRO A 613 18.97 -2.57 -28.46
N LYS A 614 18.63 -3.17 -27.32
CA LYS A 614 17.25 -3.25 -26.84
C LYS A 614 16.96 -2.30 -25.68
N VAL A 615 17.89 -1.40 -25.39
CA VAL A 615 17.65 -0.32 -24.44
C VAL A 615 16.80 0.75 -25.11
N VAL A 616 15.73 1.11 -24.43
CA VAL A 616 14.80 2.22 -24.72
C VAL A 616 14.66 3.05 -23.45
N LEU A 617 14.94 4.35 -23.55
CA LEU A 617 14.87 5.31 -22.44
C LEU A 617 13.75 6.33 -22.71
N ARG A 618 12.99 6.71 -21.68
CA ARG A 618 11.93 7.74 -21.77
C ARG A 618 12.17 8.85 -20.74
N THR A 619 11.71 10.07 -21.05
CA THR A 619 12.04 11.29 -20.29
C THR A 619 11.23 11.52 -19.00
N THR A 620 11.94 11.88 -17.92
CA THR A 620 11.76 13.11 -17.09
C THR A 620 13.06 13.45 -16.32
N ALA A 621 13.90 12.47 -15.99
CA ALA A 621 15.29 12.64 -15.52
C ALA A 621 16.19 11.51 -16.09
N GLY A 622 16.96 11.82 -17.14
CA GLY A 622 17.80 10.88 -17.88
C GLY A 622 19.24 10.82 -17.37
N ILE A 623 20.16 10.35 -18.21
CA ILE A 623 21.61 10.35 -17.92
C ILE A 623 22.07 11.77 -17.54
N SER A 624 22.85 11.87 -16.47
CA SER A 624 23.38 13.11 -15.92
C SER A 624 24.35 13.78 -16.91
N THR A 625 24.27 15.10 -17.00
CA THR A 625 25.25 15.91 -17.74
C THR A 625 26.57 15.90 -16.98
N PRO A 626 27.71 15.57 -17.63
CA PRO A 626 29.01 15.65 -16.97
C PRO A 626 29.26 17.08 -16.48
N VAL A 627 29.87 17.24 -15.31
CA VAL A 627 30.19 18.57 -14.77
C VAL A 627 31.69 18.82 -14.96
N PRO A 628 32.11 19.83 -15.75
CA PRO A 628 33.52 20.11 -15.99
C PRO A 628 34.31 20.26 -14.70
N GLY A 629 35.49 19.64 -14.64
CA GLY A 629 36.35 19.61 -13.46
C GLY A 629 36.04 18.48 -12.46
N THR A 630 34.95 17.72 -12.62
CA THR A 630 34.62 16.61 -11.74
C THR A 630 35.60 15.46 -11.93
N ALA A 631 36.31 15.09 -10.86
CA ALA A 631 37.28 14.00 -10.90
C ALA A 631 36.59 12.63 -11.07
N ILE A 632 37.21 11.75 -11.85
CA ILE A 632 36.82 10.35 -11.95
C ILE A 632 37.54 9.59 -10.83
N ALA A 633 36.77 9.15 -9.84
CA ALA A 633 37.31 8.52 -8.64
C ALA A 633 38.20 7.31 -8.97
N GLY A 634 39.34 7.21 -8.28
CA GLY A 634 40.32 6.14 -8.51
C GLY A 634 41.24 6.34 -9.72
N THR A 635 41.15 7.47 -10.43
CA THR A 635 41.97 7.76 -11.63
C THR A 635 42.58 9.17 -11.58
N SER A 636 43.46 9.49 -12.53
CA SER A 636 43.97 10.85 -12.75
C SER A 636 43.09 11.70 -13.67
N TYR A 637 41.99 11.13 -14.18
CA TYR A 637 41.12 11.77 -15.17
C TYR A 637 39.97 12.53 -14.50
N LYS A 638 39.37 13.43 -15.26
CA LYS A 638 38.21 14.24 -14.87
C LYS A 638 37.34 14.49 -16.10
N ALA A 639 36.09 14.87 -15.88
CA ALA A 639 35.29 15.46 -16.96
C ALA A 639 35.94 16.79 -17.37
N ASP A 640 36.44 16.86 -18.61
CA ASP A 640 37.02 18.09 -19.14
C ASP A 640 35.90 19.04 -19.65
N ILE A 641 34.79 18.49 -20.17
CA ILE A 641 33.54 19.20 -20.51
C ILE A 641 32.26 18.51 -20.09
N ASP A 642 31.15 19.20 -20.34
CA ASP A 642 29.76 18.79 -20.23
C ASP A 642 29.28 17.84 -21.35
N ARG A 643 30.20 17.02 -21.90
CA ARG A 643 29.90 16.06 -22.96
C ARG A 643 30.39 14.66 -22.61
N TRP A 644 29.65 13.68 -23.10
CA TRP A 644 30.08 12.30 -23.20
C TRP A 644 30.87 12.10 -24.50
N GLN A 645 31.70 11.06 -24.57
CA GLN A 645 32.43 10.66 -25.76
C GLN A 645 32.28 9.15 -25.98
N ILE A 646 32.09 8.75 -27.24
CA ILE A 646 32.01 7.35 -27.64
C ILE A 646 33.39 6.70 -27.54
N VAL A 647 33.45 5.51 -26.94
CA VAL A 647 34.64 4.65 -27.01
C VAL A 647 34.55 3.82 -28.30
N ASP A 648 35.21 4.29 -29.36
CA ASP A 648 35.36 3.52 -30.60
C ASP A 648 36.55 2.57 -30.48
N GLU A 649 36.27 1.32 -30.10
CA GLU A 649 37.30 0.29 -29.97
C GLU A 649 37.92 -0.11 -31.33
N THR A 650 37.21 0.13 -32.44
CA THR A 650 37.71 -0.22 -33.79
C THR A 650 38.83 0.70 -34.26
N ASP A 651 38.78 1.97 -33.81
CA ASP A 651 39.82 2.97 -34.03
C ASP A 651 40.82 3.06 -32.85
N GLY A 652 40.85 2.06 -31.96
CA GLY A 652 41.81 1.97 -30.86
C GLY A 652 41.46 2.79 -29.61
N GLY A 653 40.22 3.26 -29.50
CA GLY A 653 39.71 3.97 -28.33
C GLY A 653 39.68 3.12 -27.07
N THR A 654 39.87 3.78 -25.93
CA THR A 654 39.76 3.18 -24.58
C THR A 654 38.92 4.06 -23.66
N ASP A 655 38.52 3.57 -22.49
CA ASP A 655 37.71 4.33 -21.53
C ASP A 655 38.29 5.71 -21.14
N HIS A 656 39.61 5.83 -21.16
CA HIS A 656 40.35 7.03 -20.76
C HIS A 656 41.11 7.70 -21.93
N LYS A 657 40.98 7.16 -23.14
CA LYS A 657 41.39 7.76 -24.40
C LYS A 657 40.32 7.45 -25.46
N PRO A 658 39.08 7.94 -25.28
CA PRO A 658 38.03 7.74 -26.25
C PRO A 658 38.38 8.49 -27.54
N VAL A 659 38.16 7.85 -28.71
CA VAL A 659 38.43 8.44 -30.03
C VAL A 659 37.17 8.67 -30.86
N GLY A 660 36.00 8.29 -30.35
CA GLY A 660 34.72 8.48 -31.04
C GLY A 660 34.09 9.86 -30.82
N ASP A 661 32.85 10.01 -31.27
CA ASP A 661 32.15 11.29 -31.28
C ASP A 661 31.77 11.86 -29.92
N LEU A 662 31.76 13.20 -29.83
CA LEU A 662 31.24 13.94 -28.70
C LEU A 662 29.71 13.93 -28.76
N ILE A 663 29.07 13.74 -27.63
CA ILE A 663 27.61 13.60 -27.55
C ILE A 663 27.09 14.18 -26.22
N THR A 664 26.00 14.94 -26.27
CA THR A 664 25.26 15.38 -25.07
C THR A 664 24.51 14.21 -24.46
N ASN A 665 24.16 14.35 -23.19
CA ASN A 665 23.15 13.47 -22.59
C ASN A 665 21.79 13.54 -23.32
N THR A 666 21.37 14.72 -23.82
CA THR A 666 20.15 14.86 -24.63
C THR A 666 20.21 14.02 -25.90
N GLU A 667 21.31 14.08 -26.65
CA GLU A 667 21.50 13.28 -27.88
C GLU A 667 21.56 11.78 -27.57
N ILE A 668 22.16 11.35 -26.45
CA ILE A 668 22.08 9.95 -26.01
C ILE A 668 20.62 9.56 -25.75
N MET A 669 19.88 10.37 -24.98
CA MET A 669 18.47 10.08 -24.65
C MET A 669 17.58 10.05 -25.91
N GLU A 670 17.82 10.93 -26.88
CA GLU A 670 17.14 10.94 -28.18
C GLU A 670 17.49 9.69 -29.01
N LYS A 671 18.77 9.33 -29.10
CA LYS A 671 19.25 8.13 -29.80
C LYS A 671 18.60 6.86 -29.24
N TYR A 672 18.49 6.76 -27.91
CA TYR A 672 17.87 5.62 -27.21
C TYR A 672 16.37 5.81 -26.93
N SER A 673 15.70 6.77 -27.58
CA SER A 673 14.23 6.88 -27.54
C SER A 673 13.53 5.71 -28.27
N LYS A 674 14.28 4.96 -29.07
CA LYS A 674 13.87 3.75 -29.79
C LYS A 674 14.95 2.67 -29.68
N SER A 675 14.55 1.41 -29.81
CA SER A 675 15.46 0.27 -29.90
C SER A 675 16.11 0.16 -31.29
N GLY A 676 17.18 -0.63 -31.39
CA GLY A 676 17.88 -0.98 -32.63
C GLY A 676 19.26 -0.36 -32.79
N ASN A 677 19.74 0.39 -31.78
CA ASN A 677 21.08 0.96 -31.77
C ASN A 677 22.17 -0.11 -31.63
N SER A 678 23.38 0.08 -32.15
CA SER A 678 24.50 -0.81 -31.83
C SER A 678 24.91 -0.67 -30.36
N ALA A 679 25.39 -1.75 -29.74
CA ALA A 679 25.95 -1.67 -28.40
C ALA A 679 27.11 -0.66 -28.37
N THR A 680 27.01 0.37 -27.53
CA THR A 680 27.97 1.50 -27.53
C THR A 680 28.36 1.85 -26.09
N THR A 681 29.66 2.06 -25.86
CA THR A 681 30.20 2.56 -24.59
C THR A 681 30.36 4.08 -24.67
N TYR A 682 29.84 4.77 -23.67
CA TYR A 682 29.96 6.21 -23.48
C TYR A 682 30.74 6.46 -22.19
N VAL A 683 31.72 7.35 -22.27
CA VAL A 683 32.46 7.86 -21.11
C VAL A 683 32.32 9.37 -21.04
N TRP A 684 32.50 9.97 -19.86
CA TRP A 684 32.77 11.41 -19.81
C TRP A 684 33.93 11.74 -20.76
N GLN A 685 33.83 12.86 -21.47
CA GLN A 685 34.97 13.34 -22.24
C GLN A 685 36.08 13.75 -21.26
N GLN A 686 37.28 13.28 -21.53
CA GLN A 686 38.40 13.31 -20.58
C GLN A 686 39.69 13.87 -21.17
N GLN A 687 39.77 14.09 -22.48
CA GLN A 687 40.97 14.50 -23.22
C GLN A 687 40.59 15.26 -24.51
N PRO A 688 41.38 16.24 -24.97
CA PRO A 688 41.12 16.95 -26.22
C PRO A 688 40.77 16.02 -27.40
N LYS A 689 39.76 16.40 -28.20
CA LYS A 689 39.35 15.70 -29.43
C LYS A 689 39.61 16.61 -30.63
N VAL A 690 40.31 16.10 -31.63
CA VAL A 690 40.39 16.73 -32.96
C VAL A 690 39.34 16.06 -33.86
N ASP A 691 38.43 16.83 -34.42
CA ASP A 691 37.30 16.41 -35.24
C ASP A 691 37.02 17.49 -36.30
N ILE A 692 37.74 17.38 -37.42
CA ILE A 692 37.53 18.22 -38.59
C ILE A 692 37.08 17.37 -39.77
N SER A 693 36.00 17.81 -40.43
CA SER A 693 35.44 17.11 -41.59
C SER A 693 35.23 18.02 -42.78
N LEU A 694 35.37 17.44 -43.98
CA LEU A 694 35.27 18.12 -45.27
C LEU A 694 34.08 17.56 -46.07
N GLN A 695 33.23 18.45 -46.59
CA GLN A 695 32.17 18.11 -47.55
C GLN A 695 32.32 18.98 -48.80
N VAL A 696 32.54 18.30 -49.94
CA VAL A 696 32.73 18.92 -51.26
C VAL A 696 31.57 18.54 -52.19
N PRO A 697 30.95 19.48 -52.91
CA PRO A 697 29.92 19.18 -53.91
C PRO A 697 30.53 18.72 -55.24
N ASP A 698 29.77 17.92 -56.00
CA ASP A 698 30.11 17.58 -57.39
C ASP A 698 30.17 18.84 -58.29
N ILE A 699 31.09 18.84 -59.25
CA ILE A 699 31.33 19.98 -60.15
C ILE A 699 30.96 19.59 -61.58
N GLU A 700 30.01 20.32 -62.17
CA GLU A 700 29.52 20.11 -63.55
C GLU A 700 29.69 21.38 -64.39
N PHE A 701 30.16 21.24 -65.63
CA PHE A 701 30.29 22.33 -66.61
C PHE A 701 29.23 22.28 -67.73
N GLY A 702 28.49 21.18 -67.86
CA GLY A 702 27.48 20.98 -68.89
C GLY A 702 28.08 20.78 -70.29
N ASN A 703 27.42 21.33 -71.32
CA ASN A 703 27.87 21.25 -72.70
C ASN A 703 28.88 22.36 -73.00
N VAL A 704 30.09 21.98 -73.41
CA VAL A 704 31.21 22.89 -73.65
C VAL A 704 31.75 22.71 -75.06
N SER A 705 32.14 23.81 -75.71
CA SER A 705 32.82 23.81 -77.01
C SER A 705 34.32 24.09 -76.83
N ASN A 706 35.15 23.58 -77.73
CA ASN A 706 36.60 23.82 -77.74
C ASN A 706 36.98 25.30 -78.04
N TYR A 707 36.01 26.14 -78.41
CA TYR A 707 36.18 27.60 -78.55
C TYR A 707 35.49 28.39 -77.42
N SER A 708 35.04 27.73 -76.36
CA SER A 708 34.30 28.39 -75.27
C SER A 708 35.17 29.25 -74.35
N GLY A 709 36.49 29.24 -74.53
CA GLY A 709 37.43 29.97 -73.66
C GLY A 709 37.31 29.53 -72.21
N LEU A 710 37.18 30.51 -71.30
CA LEU A 710 36.92 30.25 -69.89
C LEU A 710 35.43 29.92 -69.65
N VAL A 711 35.18 28.71 -69.14
CA VAL A 711 33.87 28.14 -68.91
C VAL A 711 33.60 28.05 -67.42
N HIS A 712 32.45 28.61 -67.03
CA HIS A 712 31.98 28.58 -65.65
C HIS A 712 31.26 27.29 -65.33
N ARG A 713 31.29 26.91 -64.05
CA ARG A 713 30.47 25.82 -63.52
C ARG A 713 28.99 26.10 -63.80
N LYS A 714 28.22 25.03 -63.95
CA LYS A 714 26.76 25.08 -64.09
C LYS A 714 26.08 25.58 -62.83
N SER A 715 26.62 25.24 -61.65
CA SER A 715 26.27 25.89 -60.38
C SER A 715 26.92 27.27 -60.32
N SER A 716 26.14 28.29 -59.97
CA SER A 716 26.66 29.66 -59.83
C SER A 716 27.68 29.79 -58.71
N ASP A 717 27.60 28.96 -57.67
CA ASP A 717 28.52 29.01 -56.52
C ASP A 717 29.14 27.63 -56.27
N LEU A 718 30.43 27.61 -55.95
CA LEU A 718 31.11 26.46 -55.34
C LEU A 718 31.22 26.74 -53.84
N SER A 719 30.59 25.91 -53.01
CA SER A 719 30.68 26.02 -51.56
C SER A 719 31.19 24.71 -50.98
N ILE A 720 32.41 24.75 -50.44
CA ILE A 720 32.98 23.63 -49.68
C ILE A 720 32.70 23.88 -48.21
N LYS A 721 32.14 22.87 -47.55
CA LYS A 721 31.82 22.95 -46.12
C LYS A 721 32.93 22.25 -45.33
N VAL A 722 33.52 22.99 -44.40
CA VAL A 722 34.46 22.43 -43.42
C VAL A 722 33.82 22.56 -42.05
N THR A 723 33.66 21.45 -41.34
CA THR A 723 33.10 21.45 -39.99
C THR A 723 34.22 21.18 -39.00
N ASN A 724 34.51 22.13 -38.12
CA ASN A 724 35.46 21.98 -37.02
C ASN A 724 34.67 21.75 -35.72
N ASN A 725 34.68 20.52 -35.23
CA ASN A 725 34.06 20.10 -33.98
C ASN A 725 35.12 19.78 -32.89
N ASP A 726 36.33 20.36 -33.03
CA ASP A 726 37.41 20.15 -32.07
C ASP A 726 37.01 20.58 -30.65
N TYR A 727 37.59 19.86 -29.69
CA TYR A 727 37.59 20.22 -28.29
C TYR A 727 39.02 20.19 -27.71
N PRO A 728 39.48 21.20 -26.94
CA PRO A 728 38.78 22.44 -26.59
C PRO A 728 38.43 23.28 -27.80
N VAL A 729 37.31 24.01 -27.71
CA VAL A 729 36.82 24.88 -28.79
C VAL A 729 37.92 25.86 -29.19
N ALA A 730 38.52 25.63 -30.34
CA ALA A 730 39.62 26.41 -30.86
C ALA A 730 39.58 26.45 -32.39
N SER A 731 40.01 27.56 -32.97
CA SER A 731 40.21 27.64 -34.41
C SER A 731 41.43 26.82 -34.79
N ILE A 732 41.30 25.93 -35.77
CA ILE A 732 42.38 25.07 -36.23
C ILE A 732 42.98 25.61 -37.52
N GLN A 733 44.30 25.76 -37.56
CA GLN A 733 45.01 26.09 -38.80
C GLN A 733 44.99 24.84 -39.69
N SER A 734 44.49 25.02 -40.91
CA SER A 734 44.35 23.94 -41.88
C SER A 734 44.64 24.44 -43.30
N THR A 735 45.20 23.55 -44.09
CA THR A 735 45.46 23.75 -45.52
C THR A 735 44.55 22.82 -46.32
N LEU A 736 43.86 23.35 -47.32
CA LEU A 736 43.05 22.56 -48.25
C LEU A 736 43.75 22.55 -49.61
N THR A 737 44.02 21.35 -50.11
CA THR A 737 44.58 21.14 -51.44
C THR A 737 43.63 20.32 -52.30
N VAL A 738 43.64 20.56 -53.61
CA VAL A 738 42.93 19.75 -54.61
C VAL A 738 43.91 19.23 -55.65
N ALA A 739 43.81 17.94 -55.97
CA ALA A 739 44.53 17.30 -57.06
C ALA A 739 43.54 16.60 -57.99
N MET A 740 43.94 16.38 -59.24
CA MET A 740 43.22 15.53 -60.18
C MET A 740 43.80 14.12 -60.10
N GLU A 741 42.96 13.11 -59.90
CA GLU A 741 43.40 11.70 -59.98
C GLU A 741 43.99 11.39 -61.38
N ARG A 742 43.40 12.03 -62.41
CA ARG A 742 43.83 11.95 -63.81
C ARG A 742 43.31 13.14 -64.63
N PRO A 743 43.87 13.45 -65.81
CA PRO A 743 43.27 14.42 -66.72
C PRO A 743 41.82 14.05 -67.08
N PHE A 744 41.03 15.05 -67.49
CA PHE A 744 39.68 14.81 -67.99
C PHE A 744 39.74 13.76 -69.12
N THR A 745 39.07 12.63 -68.93
CA THR A 745 39.12 11.52 -69.90
C THR A 745 37.72 11.25 -70.41
N ASP A 746 37.58 10.98 -71.70
CA ASP A 746 36.30 10.58 -72.28
C ASP A 746 35.81 9.25 -71.67
N THR A 747 34.54 9.19 -71.33
CA THR A 747 33.90 8.03 -70.70
C THR A 747 33.78 6.80 -71.61
N THR A 748 33.98 6.95 -72.92
CA THR A 748 33.87 5.89 -73.93
C THR A 748 35.17 5.59 -74.66
N ASP A 749 36.16 6.49 -74.60
CA ASP A 749 37.47 6.35 -75.25
C ASP A 749 38.59 6.93 -74.38
N SER A 750 39.31 6.07 -73.66
CA SER A 750 40.36 6.49 -72.73
C SER A 750 41.59 7.12 -73.38
N THR A 751 41.69 7.08 -74.71
CA THR A 751 42.78 7.77 -75.44
C THR A 751 42.49 9.26 -75.64
N LYS A 752 41.24 9.68 -75.48
CA LYS A 752 40.82 11.09 -75.55
C LYS A 752 40.89 11.71 -74.16
N THR A 753 41.87 12.57 -73.97
CA THR A 753 42.06 13.31 -72.72
C THR A 753 42.10 14.81 -72.99
N LEU A 754 41.50 15.61 -72.10
CA LEU A 754 41.71 17.05 -72.06
C LEU A 754 42.77 17.35 -71.01
N SER A 755 43.90 17.89 -71.47
CA SER A 755 45.03 18.20 -70.61
C SER A 755 45.07 19.67 -70.27
N ASN A 756 45.42 20.00 -69.02
CA ASN A 756 45.59 21.37 -68.55
C ASN A 756 44.34 22.27 -68.64
N VAL A 757 43.16 21.72 -68.91
CA VAL A 757 41.92 22.49 -69.07
C VAL A 757 41.26 22.85 -67.74
N LEU A 758 41.42 22.04 -66.69
CA LEU A 758 40.82 22.34 -65.39
C LEU A 758 41.76 23.29 -64.64
N ILE A 759 41.23 24.40 -64.18
CA ILE A 759 41.98 25.41 -63.42
C ILE A 759 41.28 25.68 -62.10
N PHE A 760 42.06 26.10 -61.11
CA PHE A 760 41.55 26.79 -59.94
C PHE A 760 41.93 28.27 -60.04
N LYS A 761 40.93 29.14 -60.00
CA LYS A 761 41.10 30.58 -60.14
C LYS A 761 40.76 31.27 -58.82
N ASP A 762 41.72 32.01 -58.29
CA ASP A 762 41.53 32.91 -57.16
C ASP A 762 41.42 34.37 -57.66
N ASP A 763 41.22 35.33 -56.76
CA ASP A 763 41.05 36.75 -57.10
C ASP A 763 42.27 37.30 -57.89
N ASP A 764 43.48 36.89 -57.49
CA ASP A 764 44.74 37.43 -58.03
C ASP A 764 45.53 36.44 -58.92
N SER A 765 45.11 35.17 -58.99
CA SER A 765 45.89 34.13 -59.69
C SER A 765 45.04 32.99 -60.26
N SER A 766 45.62 32.23 -61.19
CA SER A 766 44.98 31.04 -61.76
C SER A 766 46.03 29.93 -61.89
N SER A 767 45.72 28.77 -61.34
CA SER A 767 46.59 27.59 -61.36
C SER A 767 45.91 26.47 -62.14
N THR A 768 46.63 25.83 -63.06
CA THR A 768 46.15 24.62 -63.73
C THR A 768 46.18 23.45 -62.76
N LEU A 769 45.04 22.79 -62.58
CA LEU A 769 44.96 21.58 -61.77
C LEU A 769 45.59 20.40 -62.53
N SER A 770 46.32 19.57 -61.80
CA SER A 770 46.99 18.38 -62.31
C SER A 770 47.00 17.29 -61.22
N SER A 771 47.78 16.23 -61.41
CA SER A 771 48.00 15.22 -60.36
C SER A 771 48.75 15.77 -59.13
N ASP A 772 49.45 16.89 -59.28
CA ASP A 772 50.12 17.54 -58.16
C ASP A 772 49.10 18.33 -57.31
N PRO A 773 49.10 18.18 -55.97
CA PRO A 773 48.21 18.93 -55.09
C PRO A 773 48.38 20.44 -55.26
N THR A 774 47.29 21.13 -55.59
CA THR A 774 47.22 22.59 -55.65
C THR A 774 46.60 23.11 -54.37
N GLU A 775 47.31 23.95 -53.63
CA GLU A 775 46.77 24.66 -52.48
C GLU A 775 45.72 25.69 -52.93
N ILE A 776 44.55 25.64 -52.31
CA ILE A 776 43.41 26.50 -52.65
C ILE A 776 42.88 27.27 -51.45
N TYR A 777 43.38 26.95 -50.26
CA TYR A 777 43.09 27.65 -49.02
C TYR A 777 44.16 27.31 -47.98
N ASP A 778 44.70 28.33 -47.33
CA ASP A 778 45.49 28.22 -46.10
C ASP A 778 44.92 29.21 -45.08
N GLY A 779 44.39 28.71 -43.97
CA GLY A 779 43.73 29.55 -42.99
C GLY A 779 43.17 28.79 -41.81
N LYS A 780 42.45 29.53 -40.96
CA LYS A 780 41.85 28.97 -39.75
C LYS A 780 40.37 28.69 -39.95
N PHE A 781 39.95 27.50 -39.54
CA PHE A 781 38.53 27.17 -39.39
C PHE A 781 38.12 27.37 -37.94
N ASP A 782 37.25 28.34 -37.68
CA ASP A 782 36.63 28.53 -36.38
C ASP A 782 35.76 27.32 -36.02
N SER A 783 35.43 27.16 -34.74
CA SER A 783 34.54 26.07 -34.33
C SER A 783 33.17 26.19 -35.01
N GLY A 784 32.61 25.04 -35.38
CA GLY A 784 31.34 24.90 -36.09
C GLY A 784 31.51 24.74 -37.60
N THR A 785 30.43 25.04 -38.32
CA THR A 785 30.38 24.93 -39.78
C THR A 785 30.94 26.18 -40.45
N ASN A 786 32.05 26.01 -41.16
CA ASN A 786 32.67 27.01 -42.02
C ASN A 786 32.33 26.71 -43.48
N LYS A 787 32.28 27.77 -44.30
CA LYS A 787 32.03 27.64 -45.74
C LYS A 787 33.08 28.40 -46.51
N LEU A 788 33.88 27.70 -47.29
CA LEU A 788 34.70 28.30 -48.34
C LEU A 788 33.82 28.46 -49.58
N LYS A 789 33.66 29.70 -50.05
CA LYS A 789 32.77 30.02 -51.16
C LYS A 789 33.54 30.70 -52.27
N TRP A 790 33.32 30.21 -53.47
CA TRP A 790 33.77 30.86 -54.70
C TRP A 790 32.55 31.14 -55.58
N ASP A 791 32.44 32.39 -56.05
CA ASP A 791 31.40 32.78 -56.99
C ASP A 791 31.63 32.16 -58.37
N LYS A 792 30.74 32.41 -59.33
CA LYS A 792 30.79 31.83 -60.68
C LYS A 792 32.10 32.09 -61.45
N ASN A 793 32.88 33.10 -61.06
CA ASN A 793 34.10 33.53 -61.74
C ASN A 793 35.39 33.06 -61.03
N HIS A 794 35.28 32.44 -59.86
CA HIS A 794 36.40 31.98 -59.03
C HIS A 794 36.23 30.51 -58.63
N GLY A 795 37.25 29.87 -58.07
CA GLY A 795 37.32 28.45 -57.73
C GLY A 795 37.62 27.56 -58.93
N VAL A 796 37.10 26.34 -58.95
CA VAL A 796 37.31 25.40 -60.07
C VAL A 796 36.56 25.84 -61.32
N LEU A 797 37.28 26.09 -62.41
CA LEU A 797 36.77 26.51 -63.72
C LEU A 797 37.41 25.68 -64.84
N LEU A 798 36.83 25.71 -66.03
CA LEU A 798 37.36 25.00 -67.19
C LEU A 798 37.87 26.02 -68.22
N ASN A 799 39.16 26.04 -68.52
CA ASN A 799 39.77 26.87 -69.54
C ASN A 799 40.05 26.07 -70.81
N MET A 800 39.17 26.19 -71.79
CA MET A 800 39.27 25.48 -73.07
C MET A 800 40.33 26.06 -74.02
N ASP A 801 40.85 27.27 -73.75
CA ASP A 801 41.96 27.82 -74.55
C ASP A 801 43.24 26.99 -74.38
N ASN A 802 43.35 26.22 -73.30
CA ASN A 802 44.49 25.34 -73.02
C ASN A 802 44.47 24.05 -73.89
N ASP A 803 43.34 23.70 -74.51
CA ASP A 803 43.21 22.52 -75.36
C ASP A 803 42.23 22.74 -76.53
N VAL A 804 42.69 23.52 -77.52
CA VAL A 804 41.90 23.89 -78.71
C VAL A 804 41.59 22.72 -79.66
N GLN A 805 42.17 21.53 -79.43
CA GLN A 805 41.99 20.32 -80.24
C GLN A 805 41.05 19.29 -79.59
N ALA A 806 40.34 19.67 -78.53
CA ALA A 806 39.39 18.82 -77.82
C ALA A 806 38.38 18.14 -78.76
N SER A 807 38.35 16.81 -78.74
CA SER A 807 37.39 16.00 -79.52
C SER A 807 36.01 15.95 -78.84
N THR A 808 34.93 15.81 -79.62
CA THR A 808 33.58 15.63 -79.07
C THR A 808 33.51 14.37 -78.21
N GLY A 809 32.97 14.50 -76.99
CA GLY A 809 32.92 13.41 -76.01
C GLY A 809 32.29 13.81 -74.69
N ARG A 810 32.13 12.85 -73.78
CA ARG A 810 31.73 13.09 -72.38
C ARG A 810 32.94 12.86 -71.49
N TYR A 811 33.51 13.93 -70.97
CA TYR A 811 34.73 13.89 -70.17
C TYR A 811 34.43 13.93 -68.67
N THR A 812 35.14 13.12 -67.90
CA THR A 812 35.05 13.11 -66.43
C THR A 812 36.44 12.97 -65.80
N THR A 813 36.58 13.41 -64.55
CA THR A 813 37.74 13.17 -63.70
C THR A 813 37.30 13.11 -62.23
N THR A 814 38.14 12.57 -61.36
CA THR A 814 37.98 12.61 -59.90
C THR A 814 38.90 13.69 -59.34
N LEU A 815 38.40 14.46 -58.38
CA LEU A 815 39.21 15.40 -57.63
C LEU A 815 39.48 14.85 -56.23
N ASP A 816 40.75 14.75 -55.87
CA ASP A 816 41.19 14.37 -54.55
C ASP A 816 41.37 15.63 -53.71
N TRP A 817 40.53 15.76 -52.68
CA TRP A 817 40.57 16.89 -51.75
C TRP A 817 41.23 16.44 -50.47
N THR A 818 42.32 17.11 -50.09
CA THR A 818 43.04 16.81 -48.86
C THR A 818 42.95 18.02 -47.94
N LEU A 819 42.35 17.82 -46.77
CA LEU A 819 42.37 18.78 -45.68
C LEU A 819 43.44 18.34 -44.69
N THR A 820 44.51 19.12 -44.58
CA THR A 820 45.59 18.87 -43.62
C THR A 820 45.46 19.86 -42.49
N SER A 821 45.42 19.38 -41.25
CA SER A 821 45.34 20.22 -40.06
C SER A 821 46.62 20.16 -39.25
N SER A 822 46.90 21.24 -38.53
CA SER A 822 48.17 21.49 -37.82
C SER A 822 48.39 20.72 -36.51
N ILE A 823 47.54 19.73 -36.18
CA ILE A 823 47.56 19.00 -34.89
C ILE A 823 47.96 17.55 -35.10
#